data_AF-A0A4R6XVA9-F1
#
_entry.id   AF-A0A4R6XVA9-F1
#
_cell.length_a   1.000
_cell.length_b   1.000
_cell.length_c   1.000
_cell.angle_alpha   90.00
_cell.angle_beta   90.00
_cell.angle_gamma   90.00
#
_symmetry.space_group_name_H-M   'P 1'
#
loop_
_entity.id
_entity.type
_entity.pdbx_description
1 polymer ?
#
loop_
_entity_poly.entity_id
_entity_poly.type
_entity_poly.pdbx_seq_one_letter_code
_entity_poly.pdbx_strand_id
1 'polypeptide(L)'
;MTNRFLHYFLYLQLWLSAPGFAQQVAAGWVLDNIHGPSQIGIVDSIAVDINHDGFMDVVSASIEDGHLRAYINQGASQDLVNLVFEELYVSKEVPGAFRVSATDLNQDGEVDFLVPSIETHEIIALIADDGGYRKQIIASNILLPTDAQAGDFNNDGLMDVISISFELNAVFFHPQDNTGGFGTAILAESVLRPRKLVVDHFNNETALDFMVASEEDSSIRLYENQGDGVFVEQLITNQMSGTRYLASCDANGDDAMDVVVSATADDAVYLFINSGGGIFSGAVIDQDLPGVNALHCADIDNDQQGELIAVANRVGHIYTQDLSGANKQLIANSRDGYVSVQAATFEFNGGMKILTQAYFENRNLLYTANSLGDEEVVWEDFPEGVSAIAKGDINGDGVADIVATSFRDGVVQWYDGVSFKRHVIAENIGGAADVLVVDVDENGALDVVVAASNAGGFYWFRNSGGAEFETTVIYSGAPFANAVAVADINGDGQLDIIGTSGSDDAVRWFDRMGLTFTVHTINQANDAPNDVVASDFDNDGDIDLMVANFFSGDVSLYVNNTADFTELKLIENMNRPYELALVAGADSAFSDVLGSFARGDLVIKFENMTESMFNPIVLLDDIVNPRNLFAIEGDPVFYVASSVAQTLYSITGYSQVNKTEPVVTNHIGVSSIYIDALSRQVYTGSIISGWLAQLTNDRIFTTGFDPL
;
A
#
# COMPACT_ATOMS: atom_id res chain seq x y z
N MET A 1 -23.06 9.36 -8.54
CA MET A 1 -23.76 8.12 -8.12
C MET A 1 -23.58 6.94 -9.10
N THR A 2 -23.10 7.14 -10.33
CA THR A 2 -22.98 6.06 -11.35
C THR A 2 -21.60 5.41 -11.49
N ASN A 3 -20.50 6.02 -10.99
CA ASN A 3 -19.14 5.46 -11.16
C ASN A 3 -18.79 4.31 -10.19
N ARG A 4 -19.30 4.29 -8.96
CA ARG A 4 -18.99 3.20 -8.01
C ARG A 4 -19.78 1.92 -8.27
N PHE A 5 -20.97 2.00 -8.88
CA PHE A 5 -21.75 0.81 -9.27
C PHE A 5 -21.08 0.00 -10.40
N LEU A 6 -20.33 0.67 -11.28
CA LEU A 6 -19.57 0.00 -12.34
C LEU A 6 -18.34 -0.72 -11.78
N HIS A 7 -17.69 -0.16 -10.74
CA HIS A 7 -16.62 -0.83 -9.98
C HIS A 7 -17.10 -2.15 -9.36
N TYR A 8 -18.28 -2.15 -8.71
CA TYR A 8 -18.88 -3.40 -8.19
C TYR A 8 -19.16 -4.45 -9.28
N PHE A 9 -19.47 -4.03 -10.51
CA PHE A 9 -19.79 -4.95 -11.60
C PHE A 9 -18.55 -5.50 -12.32
N LEU A 10 -17.46 -4.71 -12.41
CA LEU A 10 -16.18 -5.13 -13.00
C LEU A 10 -15.44 -6.13 -12.08
N TYR A 11 -15.45 -5.90 -10.78
CA TYR A 11 -14.86 -6.83 -9.79
C TYR A 11 -15.56 -8.20 -9.82
N LEU A 12 -16.88 -8.25 -10.01
CA LEU A 12 -17.63 -9.50 -10.19
C LEU A 12 -17.17 -10.29 -11.43
N GLN A 13 -16.66 -9.62 -12.46
CA GLN A 13 -16.13 -10.29 -13.67
C GLN A 13 -14.66 -10.71 -13.54
N LEU A 14 -13.82 -9.93 -12.86
CA LEU A 14 -12.43 -10.32 -12.56
C LEU A 14 -12.36 -11.55 -11.64
N TRP A 15 -13.31 -11.67 -10.70
CA TRP A 15 -13.47 -12.82 -9.80
C TRP A 15 -13.75 -14.15 -10.53
N LEU A 16 -14.35 -14.11 -11.72
CA LEU A 16 -14.55 -15.29 -12.57
C LEU A 16 -13.28 -15.73 -13.31
N SER A 17 -12.19 -14.95 -13.24
CA SER A 17 -11.03 -15.09 -14.12
C SER A 17 -9.68 -15.33 -13.44
N ALA A 18 -9.57 -15.22 -12.11
CA ALA A 18 -8.31 -15.45 -11.39
C ALA A 18 -8.13 -16.96 -11.05
N PRO A 19 -7.17 -17.67 -11.67
CA PRO A 19 -6.81 -19.03 -11.28
C PRO A 19 -5.64 -18.93 -10.28
N GLY A 20 -5.95 -18.69 -8.99
CA GLY A 20 -4.91 -18.44 -7.98
C GLY A 20 -5.21 -18.90 -6.55
N PHE A 21 -6.47 -18.93 -6.11
CA PHE A 21 -6.85 -19.35 -4.75
C PHE A 21 -7.76 -20.59 -4.77
N ALA A 22 -7.23 -21.68 -5.33
CA ALA A 22 -7.87 -22.99 -5.31
C ALA A 22 -7.07 -23.98 -4.45
N GLN A 23 -6.82 -23.64 -3.18
CA GLN A 23 -6.69 -24.69 -2.18
C GLN A 23 -8.11 -25.12 -1.81
N GLN A 24 -8.39 -26.42 -1.86
CA GLN A 24 -9.73 -26.99 -1.68
C GLN A 24 -10.36 -26.57 -0.34
N VAL A 25 -11.02 -25.43 -0.31
CA VAL A 25 -12.13 -25.23 0.61
C VAL A 25 -13.16 -26.29 0.23
N ALA A 26 -13.64 -27.06 1.21
CA ALA A 26 -14.53 -28.18 0.97
C ALA A 26 -15.67 -27.79 -0.01
N ALA A 27 -16.11 -28.73 -0.85
CA ALA A 27 -17.13 -28.44 -1.86
C ALA A 27 -18.39 -27.81 -1.24
N GLY A 28 -18.63 -26.52 -1.51
CA GLY A 28 -19.79 -25.76 -1.05
C GLY A 28 -19.52 -24.43 -0.35
N TRP A 29 -18.26 -24.00 -0.18
CA TRP A 29 -17.93 -22.80 0.60
C TRP A 29 -17.53 -21.58 -0.25
N VAL A 30 -17.87 -20.39 0.27
CA VAL A 30 -17.41 -19.07 -0.18
C VAL A 30 -16.94 -18.29 1.07
N LEU A 31 -15.77 -17.65 0.99
CA LEU A 31 -15.12 -16.86 2.06
C LEU A 31 -16.04 -15.77 2.67
N ASP A 32 -17.05 -15.35 1.90
CA ASP A 32 -18.05 -14.31 2.20
C ASP A 32 -18.76 -14.46 3.56
N ASN A 33 -18.85 -15.68 4.11
CA ASN A 33 -19.61 -15.90 5.33
C ASN A 33 -18.87 -15.47 6.61
N ILE A 34 -17.54 -15.32 6.62
CA ILE A 34 -16.85 -14.90 7.85
C ILE A 34 -16.79 -13.37 7.95
N HIS A 35 -16.51 -12.62 6.87
CA HIS A 35 -16.44 -11.15 6.96
C HIS A 35 -17.34 -10.35 6.01
N GLY A 36 -18.21 -11.02 5.23
CA GLY A 36 -18.90 -10.40 4.09
C GLY A 36 -18.09 -10.57 2.80
N PRO A 37 -18.62 -10.16 1.64
CA PRO A 37 -18.06 -10.56 0.36
C PRO A 37 -16.71 -9.91 0.06
N SER A 38 -15.67 -10.74 -0.04
CA SER A 38 -14.30 -10.44 -0.53
C SER A 38 -13.43 -9.56 0.39
N GLN A 39 -12.55 -10.14 1.22
CA GLN A 39 -11.43 -9.42 1.86
C GLN A 39 -10.10 -9.89 1.27
N ILE A 40 -9.42 -8.96 0.61
CA ILE A 40 -8.13 -9.03 -0.08
C ILE A 40 -7.39 -7.82 0.54
N GLY A 41 -6.53 -8.05 1.53
CA GLY A 41 -5.82 -6.99 2.28
C GLY A 41 -5.77 -7.18 3.82
N ILE A 42 -5.50 -6.08 4.53
CA ILE A 42 -5.55 -5.97 6.00
C ILE A 42 -6.98 -6.35 6.47
N VAL A 43 -7.15 -6.91 7.66
CA VAL A 43 -8.48 -7.28 8.21
C VAL A 43 -8.71 -6.93 9.67
N ASP A 44 -7.63 -6.69 10.41
CA ASP A 44 -7.69 -6.23 11.79
C ASP A 44 -6.50 -5.32 12.06
N SER A 45 -6.68 -4.35 12.95
CA SER A 45 -5.59 -3.48 13.37
C SER A 45 -5.79 -3.05 14.81
N ILE A 46 -4.70 -3.06 15.55
CA ILE A 46 -4.68 -2.69 16.96
C ILE A 46 -3.70 -1.56 17.22
N ALA A 47 -4.01 -0.76 18.22
CA ALA A 47 -3.09 0.21 18.80
C ALA A 47 -2.36 -0.42 19.99
N VAL A 48 -1.02 -0.39 19.97
CA VAL A 48 -0.17 -0.87 21.07
C VAL A 48 1.16 -0.12 21.07
N ASP A 49 1.71 0.21 22.24
CA ASP A 49 3.06 0.78 22.37
C ASP A 49 4.07 -0.38 22.34
N ILE A 50 4.66 -0.66 21.17
CA ILE A 50 5.53 -1.83 20.94
C ILE A 50 6.94 -1.56 21.45
N ASN A 51 7.41 -0.31 21.32
CA ASN A 51 8.79 0.07 21.62
C ASN A 51 8.95 0.71 23.02
N HIS A 52 7.86 0.81 23.78
CA HIS A 52 7.76 1.39 25.11
C HIS A 52 8.20 2.85 25.18
N ASP A 53 7.97 3.62 24.12
CA ASP A 53 8.29 5.05 24.07
C ASP A 53 7.17 5.96 24.61
N GLY A 54 6.01 5.37 24.92
CA GLY A 54 4.83 6.05 25.46
C GLY A 54 3.89 6.60 24.38
N PHE A 55 4.17 6.38 23.10
CA PHE A 55 3.26 6.63 21.99
C PHE A 55 2.69 5.31 21.48
N MET A 56 1.40 5.32 21.14
CA MET A 56 0.77 4.14 20.56
C MET A 56 1.23 3.96 19.11
N ASP A 57 1.65 2.74 18.77
CA ASP A 57 1.91 2.27 17.42
C ASP A 57 0.68 1.59 16.84
N VAL A 58 0.71 1.25 15.54
CA VAL A 58 -0.35 0.47 14.89
C VAL A 58 0.19 -0.88 14.44
N VAL A 59 -0.52 -1.96 14.74
CA VAL A 59 -0.21 -3.31 14.23
C VAL A 59 -1.37 -3.81 13.41
N SER A 60 -1.10 -4.31 12.21
CA SER A 60 -2.11 -4.72 11.24
C SER A 60 -1.88 -6.13 10.74
N ALA A 61 -2.94 -6.94 10.77
CA ALA A 61 -2.97 -8.30 10.22
C ALA A 61 -3.57 -8.30 8.81
N SER A 62 -2.89 -8.95 7.87
CA SER A 62 -3.32 -9.04 6.48
C SER A 62 -3.49 -10.49 6.02
N ILE A 63 -4.65 -10.78 5.44
CA ILE A 63 -5.01 -12.11 4.94
C ILE A 63 -4.32 -12.40 3.62
N GLU A 64 -4.25 -11.42 2.71
CA GLU A 64 -3.87 -11.64 1.31
C GLU A 64 -2.39 -11.95 1.15
N ASP A 65 -1.54 -11.06 1.66
CA ASP A 65 -0.09 -11.24 1.60
C ASP A 65 0.45 -12.04 2.79
N GLY A 66 -0.39 -12.36 3.78
CA GLY A 66 -0.02 -13.14 4.95
C GLY A 66 0.99 -12.42 5.85
N HIS A 67 0.99 -11.10 5.85
CA HIS A 67 1.91 -10.30 6.66
C HIS A 67 1.25 -9.77 7.94
N LEU A 68 2.06 -9.67 9.00
CA LEU A 68 1.78 -8.85 10.17
C LEU A 68 2.76 -7.67 10.18
N ARG A 69 2.22 -6.46 10.08
CA ARG A 69 2.99 -5.22 10.01
C ARG A 69 2.81 -4.40 11.26
N ALA A 70 3.87 -3.72 11.69
CA ALA A 70 3.83 -2.66 12.68
C ALA A 70 4.15 -1.34 11.99
N TYR A 71 3.49 -0.28 12.42
CA TYR A 71 3.73 1.10 12.01
C TYR A 71 4.13 1.85 13.27
N ILE A 72 5.43 2.03 13.44
CA ILE A 72 6.03 2.59 14.65
C ILE A 72 5.86 4.11 14.61
N ASN A 73 5.09 4.63 15.54
CA ASN A 73 4.85 6.04 15.71
C ASN A 73 6.13 6.70 16.23
N GLN A 74 6.76 7.56 15.43
CA GLN A 74 8.00 8.24 15.80
C GLN A 74 7.78 9.39 16.79
N GLY A 75 6.53 9.57 17.23
CA GLY A 75 6.08 10.67 18.08
C GLY A 75 5.99 11.99 17.33
N ALA A 76 5.03 12.82 17.72
CA ALA A 76 5.05 14.23 17.34
C ALA A 76 6.12 14.94 18.18
N SER A 77 7.31 15.20 17.61
CA SER A 77 8.17 16.26 18.17
C SER A 77 7.32 17.55 18.22
N GLN A 78 7.58 18.45 19.18
CA GLN A 78 6.81 19.71 19.30
C GLN A 78 6.77 20.55 18.00
N ASP A 79 7.60 20.21 17.01
CA ASP A 79 7.74 20.86 15.70
C ASP A 79 7.12 20.04 14.53
N LEU A 80 6.58 18.85 14.75
CA LEU A 80 5.87 18.05 13.73
C LEU A 80 4.38 18.39 13.75
N VAL A 81 3.84 18.70 12.57
CA VAL A 81 2.42 19.05 12.39
C VAL A 81 1.54 17.80 12.23
N ASN A 82 2.12 16.66 11.86
CA ASN A 82 1.44 15.40 11.57
C ASN A 82 2.15 14.21 12.24
N LEU A 83 1.40 13.15 12.55
CA LEU A 83 1.94 11.85 12.97
C LEU A 83 2.83 11.24 11.86
N VAL A 84 3.95 10.64 12.25
CA VAL A 84 4.89 9.97 11.34
C VAL A 84 5.06 8.53 11.79
N PHE A 85 4.83 7.61 10.87
CA PHE A 85 4.94 6.18 11.13
C PHE A 85 6.06 5.56 10.29
N GLU A 86 6.84 4.67 10.91
CA GLU A 86 7.84 3.83 10.25
C GLU A 86 7.31 2.40 10.12
N GLU A 87 7.21 1.87 8.89
CA GLU A 87 6.77 0.49 8.67
C GLU A 87 7.86 -0.52 9.06
N LEU A 88 7.46 -1.53 9.83
CA LEU A 88 8.25 -2.71 10.16
C LEU A 88 7.42 -3.98 9.93
N TYR A 89 8.07 -5.06 9.50
CA TYR A 89 7.45 -6.38 9.49
C TYR A 89 7.65 -7.07 10.84
N VAL A 90 6.55 -7.32 11.56
CA VAL A 90 6.55 -8.24 12.69
C VAL A 90 6.74 -9.67 12.17
N SER A 91 6.03 -10.03 11.10
CA SER A 91 6.26 -11.27 10.37
C SER A 91 5.78 -11.18 8.92
N LYS A 92 6.52 -11.84 8.03
CA LYS A 92 6.16 -12.00 6.61
C LYS A 92 5.51 -13.35 6.30
N GLU A 93 5.32 -14.21 7.32
CA GLU A 93 4.92 -15.61 7.12
C GLU A 93 3.77 -16.00 8.05
N VAL A 94 2.66 -15.29 7.93
CA VAL A 94 1.41 -15.58 8.63
C VAL A 94 0.24 -15.63 7.61
N PRO A 95 0.23 -16.61 6.68
CA PRO A 95 -0.85 -16.74 5.69
C PRO A 95 -2.21 -16.78 6.37
N GLY A 96 -3.19 -16.05 5.84
CA GLY A 96 -4.53 -15.98 6.42
C GLY A 96 -4.60 -15.40 7.83
N ALA A 97 -3.68 -14.51 8.22
CA ALA A 97 -3.75 -13.77 9.47
C ALA A 97 -5.08 -13.02 9.59
N PHE A 98 -5.93 -13.43 10.52
CA PHE A 98 -7.32 -13.03 10.54
C PHE A 98 -7.65 -11.95 11.58
N ARG A 99 -6.95 -11.98 12.72
CA ARG A 99 -7.00 -10.99 13.79
C ARG A 99 -5.63 -10.89 14.44
N VAL A 100 -5.43 -9.86 15.24
CA VAL A 100 -4.25 -9.74 16.09
C VAL A 100 -4.66 -9.25 17.48
N SER A 101 -4.06 -9.84 18.51
CA SER A 101 -4.09 -9.32 19.87
C SER A 101 -2.67 -9.19 20.41
N ALA A 102 -2.42 -8.15 21.19
CA ALA A 102 -1.15 -7.90 21.85
C ALA A 102 -1.20 -8.43 23.28
N THR A 103 -0.12 -9.08 23.73
CA THR A 103 0.02 -9.65 25.08
C THR A 103 1.49 -9.87 25.40
N ASP A 104 1.88 -9.98 26.65
CA ASP A 104 3.20 -10.49 27.03
C ASP A 104 3.05 -11.98 27.38
N LEU A 105 3.23 -12.87 26.40
CA LEU A 105 2.91 -14.31 26.52
C LEU A 105 3.98 -15.08 27.28
N ASN A 106 5.24 -14.60 27.24
CA ASN A 106 6.38 -15.21 27.91
C ASN A 106 6.77 -14.51 29.23
N GLN A 107 6.08 -13.42 29.58
CA GLN A 107 6.28 -12.59 30.77
C GLN A 107 7.67 -11.93 30.85
N ASP A 108 8.24 -11.53 29.72
CA ASP A 108 9.53 -10.83 29.66
C ASP A 108 9.42 -9.30 29.65
N GLY A 109 8.19 -8.78 29.54
CA GLY A 109 7.87 -7.36 29.53
C GLY A 109 7.83 -6.72 28.14
N GLU A 110 8.16 -7.46 27.08
CA GLU A 110 8.02 -7.02 25.69
C GLU A 110 6.65 -7.42 25.14
N VAL A 111 6.22 -6.75 24.06
CA VAL A 111 4.91 -7.02 23.44
C VAL A 111 5.01 -8.20 22.47
N ASP A 112 4.28 -9.28 22.76
CA ASP A 112 4.03 -10.40 21.86
C ASP A 112 2.70 -10.24 21.12
N PHE A 113 2.52 -11.01 20.05
CA PHE A 113 1.27 -11.07 19.30
C PHE A 113 0.67 -12.46 19.21
N LEU A 114 -0.64 -12.54 19.31
CA LEU A 114 -1.42 -13.75 19.05
C LEU A 114 -2.28 -13.54 17.81
N VAL A 115 -2.13 -14.45 16.85
CA VAL A 115 -2.72 -14.35 15.51
C VAL A 115 -3.41 -15.66 15.14
N PRO A 116 -4.75 -15.73 15.14
CA PRO A 116 -5.46 -16.83 14.50
C PRO A 116 -5.28 -16.76 12.98
N SER A 117 -4.85 -17.87 12.38
CA SER A 117 -4.77 -18.03 10.92
C SER A 117 -5.92 -18.90 10.41
N ILE A 118 -6.76 -18.29 9.57
CA ILE A 118 -7.85 -19.02 8.91
C ILE A 118 -7.36 -19.95 7.81
N GLU A 119 -6.21 -19.64 7.19
CA GLU A 119 -5.65 -20.43 6.10
C GLU A 119 -4.89 -21.65 6.63
N THR A 120 -4.04 -21.47 7.64
CA THR A 120 -3.26 -22.60 8.20
C THR A 120 -4.03 -23.38 9.26
N HIS A 121 -5.17 -22.87 9.74
CA HIS A 121 -5.97 -23.46 10.83
C HIS A 121 -5.17 -23.58 12.14
N GLU A 122 -4.36 -22.56 12.41
CA GLU A 122 -3.47 -22.48 13.57
C GLU A 122 -3.77 -21.24 14.40
N ILE A 123 -3.46 -21.34 15.70
CA ILE A 123 -3.26 -20.18 16.56
C ILE A 123 -1.76 -19.96 16.65
N ILE A 124 -1.30 -18.82 16.16
CA ILE A 124 0.13 -18.50 16.01
C ILE A 124 0.48 -17.42 17.03
N ALA A 125 1.48 -17.64 17.85
CA ALA A 125 2.13 -16.60 18.63
C ALA A 125 3.38 -16.10 17.91
N LEU A 126 3.60 -14.79 17.94
CA LEU A 126 4.83 -14.13 17.54
C LEU A 126 5.41 -13.53 18.81
N ILE A 127 6.39 -14.21 19.38
CA ILE A 127 7.01 -13.86 20.66
C ILE A 127 8.19 -12.95 20.38
N ALA A 128 8.23 -11.77 21.00
CA ALA A 128 9.34 -10.84 20.93
C ALA A 128 10.60 -11.51 21.49
N ASP A 129 11.69 -11.46 20.72
CA ASP A 129 12.98 -12.06 21.07
C ASP A 129 14.10 -11.19 20.45
N ASP A 130 15.18 -10.88 21.19
CA ASP A 130 16.44 -10.19 20.76
C ASP A 130 16.42 -9.51 19.35
N GLY A 131 15.58 -8.48 19.18
CA GLY A 131 15.53 -7.65 17.96
C GLY A 131 14.59 -8.13 16.85
N GLY A 132 13.62 -9.00 17.14
CA GLY A 132 12.57 -9.43 16.23
C GLY A 132 11.51 -10.28 16.90
N TYR A 133 10.84 -11.13 16.11
CA TYR A 133 9.77 -12.01 16.60
C TYR A 133 10.02 -13.46 16.21
N ARG A 134 9.94 -14.36 17.18
CA ARG A 134 9.95 -15.79 16.97
C ARG A 134 8.53 -16.31 16.84
N LYS A 135 8.25 -16.95 15.71
CA LYS A 135 6.99 -17.65 15.47
C LYS A 135 6.90 -18.94 16.30
N GLN A 136 5.78 -19.13 16.98
CA GLN A 136 5.42 -20.33 17.71
C GLN A 136 3.97 -20.72 17.40
N ILE A 137 3.73 -22.00 17.14
CA ILE A 137 2.37 -22.51 16.97
C ILE A 137 1.84 -22.90 18.35
N ILE A 138 0.77 -22.24 18.79
CA ILE A 138 0.08 -22.51 20.06
C ILE A 138 -0.82 -23.74 19.90
N ALA A 139 -1.59 -23.77 18.83
CA ALA A 139 -2.48 -24.88 18.50
C ALA A 139 -2.62 -25.04 16.99
N SER A 140 -2.85 -26.28 16.55
CA SER A 140 -3.13 -26.63 15.16
C SER A 140 -4.46 -27.36 15.07
N ASN A 141 -5.05 -27.40 13.86
CA ASN A 141 -6.35 -28.00 13.58
C ASN A 141 -7.52 -27.26 14.26
N ILE A 142 -7.36 -25.97 14.54
CA ILE A 142 -8.45 -25.08 14.95
C ILE A 142 -9.04 -24.55 13.65
N LEU A 143 -10.05 -25.24 13.09
CA LEU A 143 -10.56 -24.91 11.76
C LEU A 143 -11.25 -23.54 11.77
N LEU A 144 -10.81 -22.64 10.87
CA LEU A 144 -11.30 -21.26 10.76
C LEU A 144 -11.36 -20.57 12.15
N PRO A 145 -10.21 -20.37 12.81
CA PRO A 145 -10.18 -19.67 14.08
C PRO A 145 -10.50 -18.20 13.85
N THR A 146 -11.50 -17.67 14.57
CA THR A 146 -12.00 -16.30 14.36
C THR A 146 -11.52 -15.31 15.40
N ASP A 147 -11.04 -15.77 16.55
CA ASP A 147 -10.45 -14.94 17.59
C ASP A 147 -9.63 -15.79 18.57
N ALA A 148 -8.66 -15.17 19.22
CA ALA A 148 -7.89 -15.76 20.30
C ALA A 148 -7.36 -14.67 21.25
N GLN A 149 -7.40 -14.93 22.55
CA GLN A 149 -6.86 -14.02 23.57
C GLN A 149 -6.09 -14.80 24.63
N ALA A 150 -5.10 -14.12 25.22
CA ALA A 150 -4.25 -14.68 26.27
C ALA A 150 -4.64 -14.13 27.65
N GLY A 151 -4.36 -14.92 28.69
CA GLY A 151 -4.60 -14.57 30.09
C GLY A 151 -4.18 -15.70 31.02
N ASP A 152 -3.85 -15.40 32.27
CA ASP A 152 -3.64 -16.44 33.29
C ASP A 152 -5.01 -16.98 33.76
N PHE A 153 -5.55 -17.95 33.02
CA PHE A 153 -6.89 -18.49 33.26
C PHE A 153 -6.91 -19.56 34.36
N ASN A 154 -5.77 -20.16 34.71
CA ASN A 154 -5.70 -21.22 35.71
C ASN A 154 -5.00 -20.78 37.02
N ASN A 155 -4.58 -19.51 37.10
CA ASN A 155 -3.83 -18.90 38.20
C ASN A 155 -2.53 -19.64 38.56
N ASP A 156 -1.87 -20.26 37.59
CA ASP A 156 -0.56 -20.90 37.77
C ASP A 156 0.61 -19.92 37.54
N GLY A 157 0.30 -18.67 37.16
CA GLY A 157 1.26 -17.62 36.90
C GLY A 157 1.82 -17.65 35.48
N LEU A 158 1.33 -18.52 34.59
CA LEU A 158 1.66 -18.54 33.17
C LEU A 158 0.53 -17.97 32.33
N MET A 159 0.86 -17.46 31.15
CA MET A 159 -0.16 -16.97 30.22
C MET A 159 -0.72 -18.11 29.38
N ASP A 160 -1.99 -18.41 29.60
CA ASP A 160 -2.76 -19.37 28.82
C ASP A 160 -3.46 -18.69 27.64
N VAL A 161 -4.04 -19.48 26.72
CA VAL A 161 -4.78 -18.95 25.56
C VAL A 161 -6.18 -19.57 25.46
N ILE A 162 -7.18 -18.74 25.17
CA ILE A 162 -8.52 -19.17 24.74
C ILE A 162 -8.65 -18.85 23.24
N SER A 163 -9.18 -19.80 22.46
CA SER A 163 -9.49 -19.57 21.04
C SER A 163 -10.87 -20.09 20.68
N ILE A 164 -11.44 -19.53 19.60
CA ILE A 164 -12.74 -19.93 19.07
C ILE A 164 -12.62 -20.41 17.63
N SER A 165 -13.35 -21.47 17.30
CA SER A 165 -13.39 -22.04 15.95
C SER A 165 -14.77 -21.87 15.35
N PHE A 166 -14.84 -21.13 14.24
CA PHE A 166 -16.08 -20.91 13.52
C PHE A 166 -16.66 -22.21 12.97
N GLU A 167 -15.82 -23.08 12.39
CA GLU A 167 -16.26 -24.32 11.74
C GLU A 167 -16.54 -25.45 12.73
N LEU A 168 -15.72 -25.58 13.77
CA LEU A 168 -15.89 -26.64 14.77
C LEU A 168 -17.02 -26.31 15.76
N ASN A 169 -17.60 -25.11 15.71
CA ASN A 169 -18.62 -24.64 16.65
C ASN A 169 -18.18 -24.83 18.12
N ALA A 170 -16.94 -24.44 18.40
CA ALA A 170 -16.25 -24.80 19.63
C ALA A 170 -15.38 -23.68 20.18
N VAL A 171 -15.20 -23.76 21.51
CA VAL A 171 -14.26 -22.93 22.29
C VAL A 171 -13.16 -23.85 22.81
N PHE A 172 -11.91 -23.42 22.65
CA PHE A 172 -10.73 -24.16 23.07
C PHE A 172 -9.97 -23.42 24.16
N PHE A 173 -9.41 -24.20 25.09
CA PHE A 173 -8.47 -23.75 26.09
C PHE A 173 -7.11 -24.36 25.84
N HIS A 174 -6.09 -23.52 25.84
CA HIS A 174 -4.71 -23.87 25.60
C HIS A 174 -3.89 -23.46 26.82
N PRO A 175 -3.82 -24.33 27.86
CA PRO A 175 -3.02 -24.03 29.04
C PRO A 175 -1.54 -24.12 28.68
N GLN A 176 -0.76 -23.13 29.11
CA GLN A 176 0.69 -23.15 28.94
C GLN A 176 1.32 -24.15 29.92
N ASP A 177 2.39 -24.80 29.50
CA ASP A 177 3.27 -25.54 30.38
C ASP A 177 4.54 -24.73 30.68
N ASN A 178 5.17 -24.99 31.82
CA ASN A 178 6.43 -24.37 32.23
C ASN A 178 7.63 -24.70 31.29
N THR A 179 7.39 -25.32 30.13
CA THR A 179 8.39 -25.53 29.07
C THR A 179 8.16 -24.65 27.84
N GLY A 180 7.13 -23.79 27.90
CA GLY A 180 6.68 -22.92 26.80
C GLY A 180 5.76 -23.64 25.81
N GLY A 181 5.42 -24.91 26.03
CA GLY A 181 4.44 -25.65 25.25
C GLY A 181 3.01 -25.31 25.67
N PHE A 182 2.04 -25.62 24.81
CA PHE A 182 0.62 -25.39 25.08
C PHE A 182 -0.16 -26.68 24.95
N GLY A 183 -0.96 -27.00 25.96
CA GLY A 183 -2.01 -28.02 25.88
C GLY A 183 -3.13 -27.58 24.95
N THR A 184 -4.08 -28.48 24.68
CA THR A 184 -5.33 -28.10 24.01
C THR A 184 -6.47 -28.95 24.56
N ALA A 185 -7.48 -28.29 25.10
CA ALA A 185 -8.70 -28.86 25.60
C ALA A 185 -9.90 -28.17 24.96
N ILE A 186 -10.97 -28.93 24.71
CA ILE A 186 -12.24 -28.36 24.26
C ILE A 186 -13.02 -27.96 25.51
N LEU A 187 -13.35 -26.67 25.64
CA LEU A 187 -14.16 -26.15 26.74
C LEU A 187 -15.65 -26.31 26.46
N ALA A 188 -16.06 -25.97 25.25
CA ALA A 188 -17.45 -26.03 24.83
C ALA A 188 -17.55 -26.54 23.40
N GLU A 189 -18.53 -27.42 23.19
CA GLU A 189 -18.98 -27.89 21.88
C GLU A 189 -20.43 -27.43 21.72
N SER A 190 -20.83 -26.96 20.53
CA SER A 190 -22.17 -26.40 20.22
C SER A 190 -22.34 -24.90 20.45
N VAL A 191 -21.26 -24.12 20.44
CA VAL A 191 -21.34 -22.67 20.26
C VAL A 191 -21.40 -22.44 18.75
N LEU A 192 -22.58 -22.15 18.20
CA LEU A 192 -22.77 -22.21 16.74
C LEU A 192 -22.23 -20.97 16.01
N ARG A 193 -21.13 -21.14 15.29
CA ARG A 193 -20.39 -20.08 14.56
C ARG A 193 -19.94 -18.94 15.47
N PRO A 194 -19.01 -19.21 16.41
CA PRO A 194 -18.45 -18.17 17.27
C PRO A 194 -17.68 -17.14 16.43
N ARG A 195 -17.85 -15.86 16.76
CA ARG A 195 -17.36 -14.72 15.97
C ARG A 195 -16.29 -13.88 16.65
N LYS A 196 -16.50 -13.61 17.93
CA LYS A 196 -15.68 -12.73 18.75
C LYS A 196 -15.69 -13.26 20.17
N LEU A 197 -14.55 -13.16 20.83
CA LEU A 197 -14.45 -13.36 22.27
C LEU A 197 -13.92 -12.09 22.93
N VAL A 198 -14.23 -11.92 24.22
CA VAL A 198 -13.68 -10.86 25.07
C VAL A 198 -13.34 -11.45 26.43
N VAL A 199 -12.18 -11.09 26.98
CA VAL A 199 -11.67 -11.57 28.27
C VAL A 199 -11.70 -10.40 29.25
N ASP A 200 -12.29 -10.59 30.42
CA ASP A 200 -12.39 -9.56 31.45
C ASP A 200 -12.80 -10.13 32.82
N HIS A 201 -12.81 -9.30 33.85
CA HIS A 201 -13.31 -9.66 35.20
C HIS A 201 -14.82 -9.39 35.33
N PHE A 202 -15.66 -10.21 34.69
CA PHE A 202 -17.11 -9.97 34.64
C PHE A 202 -17.86 -10.23 35.96
N ASN A 203 -17.30 -11.03 36.86
CA ASN A 203 -17.89 -11.31 38.17
C ASN A 203 -17.21 -10.59 39.34
N ASN A 204 -16.27 -9.67 39.06
CA ASN A 204 -15.43 -8.98 40.04
C ASN A 204 -14.61 -9.91 40.95
N GLU A 205 -14.32 -11.13 40.48
CA GLU A 205 -13.32 -12.01 41.09
C GLU A 205 -11.93 -11.78 40.49
N THR A 206 -10.88 -12.35 41.11
CA THR A 206 -9.51 -12.21 40.62
C THR A 206 -9.22 -13.05 39.37
N ALA A 207 -10.06 -14.04 39.08
CA ALA A 207 -9.91 -14.90 37.91
C ALA A 207 -10.43 -14.17 36.66
N LEU A 208 -9.75 -14.35 35.52
CA LEU A 208 -10.23 -13.85 34.25
C LEU A 208 -11.37 -14.73 33.73
N ASP A 209 -12.49 -14.10 33.38
CA ASP A 209 -13.62 -14.73 32.70
C ASP A 209 -13.54 -14.41 31.20
N PHE A 210 -14.40 -15.05 30.41
CA PHE A 210 -14.55 -14.64 29.02
C PHE A 210 -15.99 -14.77 28.51
N MET A 211 -16.34 -13.95 27.53
CA MET A 211 -17.60 -14.04 26.81
C MET A 211 -17.39 -14.38 25.34
N VAL A 212 -18.35 -15.10 24.75
CA VAL A 212 -18.36 -15.46 23.33
C VAL A 212 -19.65 -15.02 22.67
N ALA A 213 -19.49 -14.34 21.53
CA ALA A 213 -20.58 -14.01 20.61
C ALA A 213 -20.66 -15.08 19.53
N SER A 214 -21.88 -15.57 19.30
CA SER A 214 -22.15 -16.71 18.43
C SER A 214 -23.29 -16.36 17.47
N GLU A 215 -23.02 -16.45 16.17
CA GLU A 215 -23.90 -15.89 15.15
C GLU A 215 -25.12 -16.77 14.89
N GLU A 216 -24.90 -18.08 14.67
CA GLU A 216 -25.94 -18.97 14.17
C GLU A 216 -26.99 -19.29 15.23
N ASP A 217 -26.59 -19.39 16.50
CA ASP A 217 -27.52 -19.47 17.62
C ASP A 217 -27.85 -18.10 18.25
N SER A 218 -27.31 -17.03 17.68
CA SER A 218 -27.51 -15.62 18.05
C SER A 218 -27.32 -15.34 19.55
N SER A 219 -26.39 -16.05 20.17
CA SER A 219 -26.22 -16.03 21.62
C SER A 219 -24.98 -15.29 22.09
N ILE A 220 -25.08 -14.79 23.32
CA ILE A 220 -23.96 -14.35 24.15
C ILE A 220 -23.87 -15.30 25.33
N ARG A 221 -22.70 -15.90 25.51
CA ARG A 221 -22.40 -16.80 26.63
C ARG A 221 -21.23 -16.27 27.42
N LEU A 222 -21.37 -16.24 28.74
CA LEU A 222 -20.31 -16.00 29.70
C LEU A 222 -19.76 -17.34 30.16
N TYR A 223 -18.45 -17.44 30.28
CA TYR A 223 -17.73 -18.58 30.83
C TYR A 223 -17.03 -18.09 32.09
N GLU A 224 -17.66 -18.34 33.24
CA GLU A 224 -17.18 -17.91 34.55
C GLU A 224 -16.09 -18.85 35.04
N ASN A 225 -14.90 -18.31 35.25
CA ASN A 225 -13.73 -19.05 35.65
C ASN A 225 -13.75 -19.32 37.17
N GLN A 226 -13.58 -20.57 37.55
CA GLN A 226 -13.50 -20.99 38.95
C GLN A 226 -12.09 -20.81 39.55
N GLY A 227 -11.16 -20.24 38.78
CA GLY A 227 -9.80 -19.90 39.17
C GLY A 227 -8.78 -21.03 39.05
N ASP A 228 -9.18 -22.16 38.46
CA ASP A 228 -8.33 -23.34 38.20
C ASP A 228 -8.40 -23.79 36.73
N GLY A 229 -8.84 -22.91 35.83
CA GLY A 229 -9.07 -23.20 34.41
C GLY A 229 -10.35 -24.02 34.15
N VAL A 230 -11.20 -24.22 35.16
CA VAL A 230 -12.54 -24.77 35.00
C VAL A 230 -13.53 -23.63 34.83
N PHE A 231 -14.34 -23.70 33.78
CA PHE A 231 -15.31 -22.67 33.44
C PHE A 231 -16.75 -23.16 33.59
N VAL A 232 -17.62 -22.29 34.10
CA VAL A 232 -19.07 -22.51 34.17
C VAL A 232 -19.75 -21.64 33.11
N GLU A 233 -20.45 -22.28 32.18
CA GLU A 233 -21.20 -21.56 31.14
C GLU A 233 -22.50 -20.96 31.71
N GLN A 234 -22.70 -19.68 31.41
CA GLN A 234 -23.94 -18.95 31.61
C GLN A 234 -24.43 -18.35 30.29
N LEU A 235 -25.65 -18.71 29.87
CA LEU A 235 -26.31 -18.06 28.74
C LEU A 235 -26.85 -16.68 29.16
N ILE A 236 -26.30 -15.61 28.58
CA ILE A 236 -26.74 -14.23 28.84
C ILE A 236 -28.00 -13.91 28.02
N THR A 237 -27.96 -14.20 26.72
CA THR A 237 -29.09 -13.99 25.81
C THR A 237 -28.93 -14.84 24.55
N ASN A 238 -30.04 -15.05 23.86
CA ASN A 238 -30.12 -15.61 22.51
C ASN A 238 -31.29 -15.00 21.71
N GLN A 239 -31.64 -13.75 22.05
CA GLN A 239 -32.84 -13.07 21.53
C GLN A 239 -32.52 -12.07 20.40
N MET A 240 -31.24 -11.85 20.10
CA MET A 240 -30.79 -10.98 19.01
C MET A 240 -30.75 -11.76 17.69
N SER A 241 -30.58 -11.09 16.55
CA SER A 241 -30.29 -11.75 15.28
C SER A 241 -28.97 -11.29 14.68
N GLY A 242 -28.12 -12.27 14.32
CA GLY A 242 -26.84 -11.99 13.68
C GLY A 242 -25.81 -11.39 14.64
N THR A 243 -25.79 -11.86 15.89
CA THR A 243 -24.79 -11.52 16.90
C THR A 243 -23.38 -11.71 16.35
N ARG A 244 -22.55 -10.66 16.36
CA ARG A 244 -21.29 -10.65 15.61
C ARG A 244 -20.06 -10.17 16.36
N TYR A 245 -20.13 -9.07 17.10
CA TYR A 245 -18.99 -8.47 17.78
C TYR A 245 -19.31 -8.15 19.23
N LEU A 246 -18.28 -8.13 20.07
CA LEU A 246 -18.32 -7.80 21.49
C LEU A 246 -17.21 -6.81 21.81
N ALA A 247 -17.49 -5.86 22.69
CA ALA A 247 -16.47 -5.11 23.43
C ALA A 247 -16.93 -4.96 24.89
N SER A 248 -15.98 -4.98 25.83
CA SER A 248 -16.23 -4.70 27.25
C SER A 248 -15.69 -3.33 27.63
N CYS A 249 -16.36 -2.69 28.59
CA CYS A 249 -15.96 -1.44 29.23
C CYS A 249 -16.87 -1.20 30.45
N ASP A 250 -16.46 -0.32 31.36
CA ASP A 250 -17.40 0.22 32.35
C ASP A 250 -18.27 1.29 31.67
N ALA A 251 -19.50 0.93 31.29
CA ALA A 251 -20.37 1.83 30.55
C ALA A 251 -21.05 2.88 31.44
N ASN A 252 -21.06 2.66 32.77
CA ASN A 252 -21.88 3.44 33.69
C ASN A 252 -21.12 3.98 34.91
N GLY A 253 -19.83 3.71 35.02
CA GLY A 253 -18.93 4.18 36.07
C GLY A 253 -19.11 3.44 37.39
N ASP A 254 -19.53 2.18 37.39
CA ASP A 254 -19.76 1.37 38.60
C ASP A 254 -18.66 0.33 38.88
N ASP A 255 -17.53 0.42 38.14
CA ASP A 255 -16.38 -0.49 38.18
C ASP A 255 -16.72 -1.94 37.76
N ALA A 256 -17.96 -2.24 37.33
CA ALA A 256 -18.32 -3.54 36.77
C ALA A 256 -18.23 -3.48 35.24
N MET A 257 -17.56 -4.47 34.64
CA MET A 257 -17.41 -4.51 33.19
C MET A 257 -18.73 -4.87 32.53
N ASP A 258 -19.23 -3.93 31.72
CA ASP A 258 -20.41 -4.04 30.87
C ASP A 258 -20.02 -4.57 29.49
N VAL A 259 -21.02 -4.94 28.67
CA VAL A 259 -20.77 -5.48 27.33
C VAL A 259 -21.64 -4.82 26.27
N VAL A 260 -21.01 -4.31 25.22
CA VAL A 260 -21.68 -3.86 24.00
C VAL A 260 -21.63 -4.93 22.92
N VAL A 261 -22.75 -5.13 22.22
CA VAL A 261 -22.94 -6.22 21.28
C VAL A 261 -23.50 -5.70 19.97
N SER A 262 -22.88 -6.10 18.85
CA SER A 262 -23.44 -5.86 17.52
C SER A 262 -24.30 -7.03 17.07
N ALA A 263 -25.49 -6.71 16.54
CA ALA A 263 -26.40 -7.66 15.93
C ALA A 263 -26.63 -7.24 14.47
N THR A 264 -25.81 -7.81 13.57
CA THR A 264 -25.71 -7.38 12.17
C THR A 264 -26.99 -7.63 11.37
N ALA A 265 -27.80 -8.62 11.75
CA ALA A 265 -29.09 -8.88 11.07
C ALA A 265 -30.23 -8.02 11.63
N ASP A 266 -30.13 -7.60 12.90
CA ASP A 266 -31.04 -6.61 13.50
C ASP A 266 -30.72 -5.17 13.09
N ASP A 267 -29.55 -4.93 12.48
CA ASP A 267 -29.02 -3.59 12.19
C ASP A 267 -28.95 -2.71 13.46
N ALA A 268 -28.62 -3.34 14.60
CA ALA A 268 -28.72 -2.76 15.92
C ALA A 268 -27.51 -3.06 16.82
N VAL A 269 -27.32 -2.21 17.83
CA VAL A 269 -26.35 -2.39 18.91
C VAL A 269 -27.10 -2.49 20.25
N TYR A 270 -26.69 -3.46 21.06
CA TYR A 270 -27.24 -3.73 22.37
C TYR A 270 -26.17 -3.48 23.45
N LEU A 271 -26.59 -2.97 24.60
CA LEU A 271 -25.76 -2.81 25.79
C LEU A 271 -26.30 -3.74 26.88
N PHE A 272 -25.42 -4.53 27.46
CA PHE A 272 -25.69 -5.41 28.60
C PHE A 272 -24.97 -4.84 29.81
N ILE A 273 -25.73 -4.20 30.70
CA ILE A 273 -25.21 -3.65 31.95
C ILE A 273 -25.05 -4.77 32.97
N ASN A 274 -23.85 -4.91 33.52
CA ASN A 274 -23.46 -5.80 34.58
C ASN A 274 -23.74 -5.14 35.93
N SER A 275 -24.72 -5.66 36.67
CA SER A 275 -25.00 -5.19 38.04
C SER A 275 -24.00 -5.72 39.10
N GLY A 276 -22.90 -6.33 38.65
CA GLY A 276 -21.91 -7.03 39.45
C GLY A 276 -22.20 -8.53 39.59
N GLY A 277 -21.13 -9.32 39.79
CA GLY A 277 -21.22 -10.76 40.02
C GLY A 277 -21.76 -11.56 38.83
N GLY A 278 -21.51 -11.11 37.60
CA GLY A 278 -21.91 -11.83 36.37
C GLY A 278 -23.39 -11.67 35.98
N ILE A 279 -24.12 -10.69 36.54
CA ILE A 279 -25.55 -10.51 36.31
C ILE A 279 -25.81 -9.36 35.35
N PHE A 280 -26.28 -9.69 34.14
CA PHE A 280 -26.46 -8.74 33.04
C PHE A 280 -27.92 -8.39 32.76
N SER A 281 -28.17 -7.14 32.39
CA SER A 281 -29.44 -6.62 31.90
C SER A 281 -29.26 -5.93 30.55
N GLY A 282 -29.88 -6.45 29.50
CA GLY A 282 -29.76 -5.96 28.13
C GLY A 282 -30.76 -4.87 27.75
N ALA A 283 -30.31 -3.88 26.98
CA ALA A 283 -31.13 -2.89 26.30
C ALA A 283 -30.61 -2.61 24.88
N VAL A 284 -31.48 -2.15 23.99
CA VAL A 284 -31.05 -1.69 22.65
C VAL A 284 -30.66 -0.22 22.75
N ILE A 285 -29.44 0.12 22.33
CA ILE A 285 -28.92 1.50 22.40
C ILE A 285 -28.96 2.21 21.05
N ASP A 286 -28.90 1.45 19.96
CA ASP A 286 -29.06 1.97 18.60
C ASP A 286 -29.75 0.92 17.72
N GLN A 287 -30.79 1.34 17.00
CA GLN A 287 -31.59 0.50 16.10
C GLN A 287 -31.43 0.89 14.63
N ASP A 288 -30.58 1.87 14.34
CA ASP A 288 -30.37 2.46 13.02
C ASP A 288 -28.87 2.42 12.65
N LEU A 289 -28.25 1.24 12.77
CA LEU A 289 -26.85 0.98 12.36
C LEU A 289 -26.77 -0.19 11.36
N PRO A 290 -27.08 0.05 10.08
CA PRO A 290 -27.11 -0.98 9.05
C PRO A 290 -25.78 -1.73 8.88
N GLY A 291 -25.81 -3.04 9.10
CA GLY A 291 -24.65 -3.90 8.96
C GLY A 291 -23.53 -3.62 9.94
N VAL A 292 -23.85 -3.21 11.18
CA VAL A 292 -22.86 -3.03 12.23
C VAL A 292 -22.06 -4.31 12.46
N ASN A 293 -20.74 -4.23 12.37
CA ASN A 293 -19.87 -5.42 12.38
C ASN A 293 -18.63 -5.29 13.27
N ALA A 294 -18.21 -4.09 13.63
CA ALA A 294 -17.12 -3.82 14.56
C ALA A 294 -17.54 -2.73 15.54
N LEU A 295 -17.18 -2.93 16.82
CA LEU A 295 -17.48 -2.05 17.93
C LEU A 295 -16.23 -1.86 18.77
N HIS A 296 -16.10 -0.68 19.37
CA HIS A 296 -15.19 -0.42 20.47
C HIS A 296 -15.93 0.38 21.55
N CYS A 297 -15.49 0.23 22.80
CA CYS A 297 -15.99 1.03 23.90
C CYS A 297 -14.81 1.61 24.67
N ALA A 298 -14.81 2.92 24.87
CA ALA A 298 -13.77 3.63 25.61
C ALA A 298 -14.33 4.95 26.16
N ASP A 299 -13.73 5.47 27.23
CA ASP A 299 -14.01 6.82 27.77
C ASP A 299 -13.31 7.87 26.89
N ILE A 300 -13.99 8.31 25.83
CA ILE A 300 -13.48 9.20 24.78
C ILE A 300 -13.37 10.64 25.29
N ASP A 301 -14.29 11.07 26.15
CA ASP A 301 -14.38 12.44 26.62
C ASP A 301 -13.82 12.68 28.03
N ASN A 302 -13.29 11.63 28.66
CA ASN A 302 -12.70 11.59 30.02
C ASN A 302 -13.72 11.92 31.13
N ASP A 303 -14.96 11.48 30.99
CA ASP A 303 -16.00 11.65 31.99
C ASP A 303 -16.21 10.42 32.91
N GLN A 304 -15.41 9.37 32.74
CA GLN A 304 -15.47 8.07 33.42
C GLN A 304 -16.68 7.20 33.03
N GLN A 305 -17.39 7.53 31.96
CA GLN A 305 -18.34 6.64 31.31
C GLN A 305 -17.78 6.20 29.96
N GLY A 306 -18.22 5.03 29.50
CA GLY A 306 -17.85 4.54 28.18
C GLY A 306 -18.71 5.15 27.08
N GLU A 307 -18.08 5.49 25.95
CA GLU A 307 -18.74 5.78 24.68
C GLU A 307 -18.61 4.61 23.72
N LEU A 308 -19.65 4.41 22.90
CA LEU A 308 -19.63 3.49 21.78
C LEU A 308 -18.92 4.10 20.59
N ILE A 309 -18.07 3.32 19.95
CA ILE A 309 -17.61 3.54 18.59
C ILE A 309 -18.11 2.40 17.72
N ALA A 310 -18.86 2.71 16.68
CA ALA A 310 -19.52 1.71 15.84
C ALA A 310 -19.21 1.90 14.36
N VAL A 311 -18.84 0.80 13.70
CA VAL A 311 -18.68 0.73 12.25
C VAL A 311 -19.96 0.18 11.63
N ALA A 312 -20.65 1.02 10.84
CA ALA A 312 -21.86 0.67 10.12
C ALA A 312 -21.54 0.33 8.66
N ASN A 313 -21.27 -0.95 8.39
CA ASN A 313 -20.56 -1.34 7.18
C ASN A 313 -21.38 -1.21 5.89
N ARG A 314 -22.70 -1.42 5.94
CA ARG A 314 -23.57 -1.29 4.75
C ARG A 314 -23.67 0.14 4.23
N VAL A 315 -23.44 1.13 5.11
CA VAL A 315 -23.41 2.55 4.74
C VAL A 315 -21.98 3.10 4.67
N GLY A 316 -21.01 2.36 5.20
CA GLY A 316 -19.59 2.74 5.22
C GLY A 316 -19.33 3.95 6.10
N HIS A 317 -19.93 3.96 7.30
CA HIS A 317 -19.84 5.07 8.24
C HIS A 317 -19.24 4.62 9.58
N ILE A 318 -18.59 5.54 10.27
CA ILE A 318 -18.17 5.39 11.66
C ILE A 318 -18.94 6.39 12.52
N TYR A 319 -19.49 5.91 13.63
CA TYR A 319 -20.21 6.72 14.61
C TYR A 319 -19.57 6.63 15.98
N THR A 320 -19.61 7.73 16.72
CA THR A 320 -19.46 7.76 18.17
C THR A 320 -20.81 8.03 18.81
N GLN A 321 -21.10 7.46 19.98
CA GLN A 321 -22.37 7.63 20.67
C GLN A 321 -22.24 7.32 22.17
N ASP A 322 -22.86 8.13 23.02
CA ASP A 322 -22.98 7.81 24.45
C ASP A 322 -23.74 6.50 24.64
N LEU A 323 -23.31 5.68 25.61
CA LEU A 323 -24.00 4.41 25.91
C LEU A 323 -25.39 4.58 26.53
N SER A 324 -25.77 5.81 26.90
CA SER A 324 -27.16 6.19 27.21
C SER A 324 -28.09 6.20 25.97
N GLY A 325 -27.54 6.06 24.76
CA GLY A 325 -28.24 6.21 23.49
C GLY A 325 -28.34 7.66 22.99
N ALA A 326 -27.83 8.64 23.75
CA ALA A 326 -27.79 10.05 23.36
C ALA A 326 -26.56 10.39 22.49
N ASN A 327 -26.54 11.61 21.95
CA ASN A 327 -25.35 12.22 21.33
C ASN A 327 -24.62 11.40 20.24
N LYS A 328 -25.35 10.66 19.40
CA LYS A 328 -24.77 10.00 18.22
C LYS A 328 -24.16 11.01 17.25
N GLN A 329 -22.86 10.87 16.96
CA GLN A 329 -22.11 11.71 16.02
C GLN A 329 -21.53 10.86 14.88
N LEU A 330 -21.52 11.43 13.67
CA LEU A 330 -20.89 10.82 12.50
C LEU A 330 -19.44 11.30 12.43
N ILE A 331 -18.50 10.36 12.39
CA ILE A 331 -17.06 10.65 12.35
C ILE A 331 -16.50 10.50 10.94
N ALA A 332 -16.94 9.47 10.22
CA ALA A 332 -16.45 9.19 8.88
C ALA A 332 -17.56 8.67 7.96
N ASN A 333 -17.51 9.04 6.68
CA ASN A 333 -18.57 8.74 5.70
C ASN A 333 -18.09 8.50 4.26
N SER A 334 -16.80 8.20 4.07
CA SER A 334 -16.16 8.09 2.75
C SER A 334 -16.58 6.85 1.95
N ARG A 335 -17.34 5.93 2.59
CA ARG A 335 -17.71 4.61 2.08
C ARG A 335 -16.49 3.74 1.77
N ASP A 336 -15.44 3.91 2.56
CA ASP A 336 -14.18 3.18 2.40
C ASP A 336 -14.25 1.74 2.91
N GLY A 337 -15.42 1.30 3.38
CA GLY A 337 -15.70 -0.07 3.80
C GLY A 337 -14.91 -0.42 5.05
N TYR A 338 -15.13 0.31 6.15
CA TYR A 338 -14.39 0.13 7.39
C TYR A 338 -14.63 -1.25 8.00
N VAL A 339 -13.60 -1.93 8.52
CA VAL A 339 -13.74 -3.33 8.98
C VAL A 339 -13.37 -3.56 10.44
N SER A 340 -12.53 -2.71 11.01
CA SER A 340 -12.10 -2.73 12.42
C SER A 340 -12.22 -1.34 13.04
N VAL A 341 -12.26 -1.28 14.36
CA VAL A 341 -12.23 -0.01 15.09
C VAL A 341 -11.62 -0.17 16.47
N GLN A 342 -10.75 0.76 16.85
CA GLN A 342 -10.19 0.91 18.19
C GLN A 342 -9.99 2.39 18.50
N ALA A 343 -9.97 2.76 19.78
CA ALA A 343 -9.59 4.10 20.19
C ALA A 343 -8.30 4.09 20.99
N ALA A 344 -7.43 5.06 20.74
CA ALA A 344 -6.16 5.22 21.44
C ALA A 344 -5.65 6.65 21.38
N THR A 345 -4.64 6.96 22.18
CA THR A 345 -3.94 8.26 22.15
C THR A 345 -2.58 8.10 21.49
N PHE A 346 -2.38 8.75 20.35
CA PHE A 346 -1.15 8.65 19.55
C PHE A 346 -0.17 9.81 19.80
N GLU A 347 -0.59 10.82 20.58
CA GLU A 347 0.13 12.08 20.78
C GLU A 347 0.05 12.53 22.24
N PHE A 348 1.12 13.15 22.76
CA PHE A 348 1.23 13.53 24.18
C PHE A 348 0.17 14.54 24.68
N ASN A 349 -0.34 15.39 23.79
CA ASN A 349 -1.43 16.34 24.07
C ASN A 349 -2.61 16.17 23.09
N GLY A 350 -2.65 15.06 22.36
CA GLY A 350 -3.71 14.78 21.41
C GLY A 350 -4.97 14.32 22.13
N GLY A 351 -6.12 14.56 21.50
CA GLY A 351 -7.35 13.86 21.88
C GLY A 351 -7.28 12.39 21.49
N MET A 352 -8.26 11.61 21.95
CA MET A 352 -8.41 10.23 21.51
C MET A 352 -8.65 10.18 19.99
N LYS A 353 -7.88 9.33 19.30
CA LYS A 353 -8.05 9.03 17.88
C LYS A 353 -8.75 7.69 17.74
N ILE A 354 -9.51 7.56 16.66
CA ILE A 354 -10.18 6.34 16.24
C ILE A 354 -9.34 5.72 15.14
N LEU A 355 -8.69 4.62 15.46
CA LEU A 355 -8.02 3.76 14.48
C LEU A 355 -9.07 2.90 13.79
N THR A 356 -9.06 2.92 12.47
CA THR A 356 -9.88 2.04 11.65
C THR A 356 -9.10 1.59 10.42
N GLN A 357 -9.52 0.47 9.89
CA GLN A 357 -9.02 -0.02 8.62
C GLN A 357 -10.09 0.13 7.55
N ALA A 358 -9.70 0.71 6.42
CA ALA A 358 -10.51 0.80 5.22
C ALA A 358 -10.27 -0.40 4.29
N TYR A 359 -11.37 -0.98 3.80
CA TYR A 359 -11.35 -2.01 2.77
C TYR A 359 -10.82 -1.49 1.44
N PHE A 360 -11.29 -0.31 1.01
CA PHE A 360 -10.82 0.26 -0.25
C PHE A 360 -9.43 0.87 -0.05
N GLU A 361 -8.50 0.48 -0.94
CA GLU A 361 -7.09 0.95 -0.95
C GLU A 361 -6.23 0.46 0.23
N ASN A 362 -6.72 -0.54 0.99
CA ASN A 362 -5.99 -1.22 2.07
C ASN A 362 -5.36 -0.24 3.08
N ARG A 363 -6.14 0.71 3.59
CA ARG A 363 -5.60 1.81 4.41
C ARG A 363 -5.79 1.59 5.91
N ASN A 364 -4.78 1.97 6.68
CA ASN A 364 -4.92 2.27 8.10
C ASN A 364 -5.16 3.77 8.27
N LEU A 365 -6.28 4.12 8.90
CA LEU A 365 -6.76 5.49 9.03
C LEU A 365 -6.95 5.84 10.50
N LEU A 366 -6.59 7.08 10.84
CA LEU A 366 -6.92 7.70 12.12
C LEU A 366 -7.95 8.79 11.88
N TYR A 367 -8.98 8.81 12.72
CA TYR A 367 -9.96 9.88 12.78
C TYR A 367 -9.95 10.53 14.16
N THR A 368 -10.08 11.84 14.24
CA THR A 368 -10.31 12.51 15.53
C THR A 368 -11.73 12.21 16.03
N ALA A 369 -11.86 11.68 17.25
CA ALA A 369 -13.12 11.11 17.76
C ALA A 369 -14.31 12.10 17.85
N ASN A 370 -14.05 13.41 17.78
CA ASN A 370 -15.05 14.48 17.87
C ASN A 370 -15.09 15.38 16.63
N SER A 371 -14.53 14.93 15.50
CA SER A 371 -14.45 15.71 14.25
C SER A 371 -14.84 14.88 13.04
N LEU A 372 -15.76 15.39 12.22
CA LEU A 372 -16.16 14.73 10.98
C LEU A 372 -15.10 14.96 9.88
N GLY A 373 -14.54 13.87 9.36
CA GLY A 373 -13.66 13.89 8.18
C GLY A 373 -12.23 14.37 8.42
N ASP A 374 -11.81 14.47 9.68
CA ASP A 374 -10.42 14.73 10.07
C ASP A 374 -9.61 13.44 9.96
N GLU A 375 -9.22 13.10 8.73
CA GLU A 375 -8.58 11.84 8.35
C GLU A 375 -7.05 11.99 8.24
N GLU A 376 -6.33 11.15 8.98
CA GLU A 376 -4.88 10.95 8.86
C GLU A 376 -4.60 9.53 8.38
N VAL A 377 -3.69 9.38 7.43
CA VAL A 377 -3.30 8.07 6.86
C VAL A 377 -2.07 7.57 7.62
N VAL A 378 -2.20 6.44 8.30
CA VAL A 378 -1.06 5.73 8.90
C VAL A 378 -0.29 5.00 7.81
N TRP A 379 -1.03 4.32 6.94
CA TRP A 379 -0.49 3.58 5.81
C TRP A 379 -1.56 3.36 4.75
N GLU A 380 -1.14 3.28 3.49
CA GLU A 380 -1.96 2.90 2.34
C GLU A 380 -1.12 2.04 1.39
N ASP A 381 -1.76 1.09 0.69
CA ASP A 381 -1.07 0.34 -0.35
C ASP A 381 -0.63 1.31 -1.46
N PHE A 382 0.66 1.27 -1.79
CA PHE A 382 1.13 1.95 -2.98
C PHE A 382 0.53 1.25 -4.21
N PRO A 383 0.03 2.01 -5.19
CA PRO A 383 -0.47 1.48 -6.45
C PRO A 383 0.52 0.48 -7.06
N GLU A 384 0.06 -0.70 -7.44
CA GLU A 384 0.93 -1.70 -8.01
C GLU A 384 1.47 -1.24 -9.38
N GLY A 385 2.77 -1.42 -9.57
CA GLY A 385 3.41 -1.16 -10.84
C GLY A 385 3.53 0.32 -11.18
N VAL A 386 3.90 1.17 -10.22
CA VAL A 386 4.41 2.52 -10.52
C VAL A 386 5.50 2.42 -11.60
N SER A 387 5.31 3.14 -12.70
CA SER A 387 6.15 3.08 -13.91
C SER A 387 7.01 4.32 -14.09
N ALA A 388 6.47 5.48 -13.77
CA ALA A 388 7.15 6.76 -13.89
C ALA A 388 6.69 7.73 -12.80
N ILE A 389 7.59 8.64 -12.44
CA ILE A 389 7.34 9.71 -11.49
C ILE A 389 7.84 11.04 -12.04
N ALA A 390 7.12 12.10 -11.72
CA ALA A 390 7.50 13.47 -12.01
C ALA A 390 7.28 14.34 -10.77
N LYS A 391 7.91 15.52 -10.74
CA LYS A 391 7.86 16.43 -9.60
C LYS A 391 7.38 17.80 -10.03
N GLY A 392 6.52 18.42 -9.23
CA GLY A 392 6.09 19.80 -9.41
C GLY A 392 5.15 20.25 -8.30
N ASP A 393 5.05 21.55 -8.06
CA ASP A 393 4.04 22.12 -7.15
C ASP A 393 2.67 22.09 -7.85
N ILE A 394 1.92 21.00 -7.65
CA ILE A 394 0.65 20.71 -8.33
C ILE A 394 -0.50 21.47 -7.66
N ASN A 395 -0.45 21.57 -6.33
CA ASN A 395 -1.50 22.20 -5.53
C ASN A 395 -1.31 23.73 -5.37
N GLY A 396 -0.13 24.27 -5.70
CA GLY A 396 0.21 25.70 -5.63
C GLY A 396 0.59 26.20 -4.24
N ASP A 397 0.99 25.30 -3.33
CA ASP A 397 1.34 25.64 -1.94
C ASP A 397 2.80 26.08 -1.75
N GLY A 398 3.61 26.01 -2.81
CA GLY A 398 5.03 26.37 -2.81
C GLY A 398 5.97 25.24 -2.38
N VAL A 399 5.43 24.06 -2.04
CA VAL A 399 6.15 22.81 -1.83
C VAL A 399 5.96 21.95 -3.06
N ALA A 400 6.97 21.17 -3.42
CA ALA A 400 6.89 20.34 -4.61
C ALA A 400 6.28 18.98 -4.28
N ASP A 401 5.29 18.60 -5.08
CA ASP A 401 4.57 17.34 -5.03
C ASP A 401 5.21 16.28 -5.93
N ILE A 402 4.74 15.03 -5.81
CA ILE A 402 5.14 13.90 -6.64
C ILE A 402 3.95 13.43 -7.47
N VAL A 403 4.04 13.45 -8.79
CA VAL A 403 3.08 12.81 -9.69
C VAL A 403 3.61 11.43 -10.05
N ALA A 404 2.76 10.40 -10.01
CA ALA A 404 3.13 9.03 -10.33
C ALA A 404 2.10 8.38 -11.27
N THR A 405 2.59 7.60 -12.22
CA THR A 405 1.79 6.71 -13.06
C THR A 405 1.95 5.26 -12.64
N SER A 406 0.88 4.50 -12.71
CA SER A 406 0.86 3.06 -12.43
C SER A 406 0.51 2.28 -13.68
N PHE A 407 1.45 1.52 -14.21
CA PHE A 407 1.31 0.78 -15.46
C PHE A 407 0.26 -0.34 -15.35
N ARG A 408 0.25 -1.08 -14.23
CA ARG A 408 -0.67 -2.21 -14.03
C ARG A 408 -2.07 -1.74 -13.69
N ASP A 409 -2.18 -0.81 -12.74
CA ASP A 409 -3.47 -0.30 -12.27
C ASP A 409 -4.09 0.72 -13.22
N GLY A 410 -3.29 1.32 -14.10
CA GLY A 410 -3.74 2.35 -15.03
C GLY A 410 -4.19 3.62 -14.31
N VAL A 411 -3.53 3.97 -13.21
CA VAL A 411 -3.85 5.15 -12.40
C VAL A 411 -2.78 6.22 -12.60
N VAL A 412 -3.22 7.47 -12.70
CA VAL A 412 -2.38 8.66 -12.62
C VAL A 412 -2.75 9.39 -11.34
N GLN A 413 -1.79 9.64 -10.47
CA GLN A 413 -2.02 10.25 -9.16
C GLN A 413 -0.91 11.22 -8.78
N TRP A 414 -1.14 12.04 -7.77
CA TRP A 414 -0.11 12.84 -7.13
C TRP A 414 -0.13 12.66 -5.61
N TYR A 415 1.01 12.92 -4.98
CA TYR A 415 1.21 12.88 -3.53
C TYR A 415 1.67 14.25 -3.08
N ASP A 416 0.97 14.78 -2.09
CA ASP A 416 1.24 16.08 -1.51
C ASP A 416 2.64 16.14 -0.89
N GLY A 417 3.42 17.17 -1.22
CA GLY A 417 4.81 17.30 -0.81
C GLY A 417 5.01 17.53 0.69
N VAL A 418 3.93 17.86 1.43
CA VAL A 418 3.95 18.08 2.88
C VAL A 418 3.42 16.87 3.64
N SER A 419 2.25 16.37 3.25
CA SER A 419 1.51 15.31 3.95
C SER A 419 1.68 13.92 3.33
N PHE A 420 2.26 13.82 2.12
CA PHE A 420 2.29 12.60 1.29
C PHE A 420 0.91 12.00 1.02
N LYS A 421 -0.16 12.77 1.23
CA LYS A 421 -1.52 12.33 0.93
C LYS A 421 -1.66 12.10 -0.57
N ARG A 422 -2.15 10.92 -0.95
CA ARG A 422 -2.44 10.56 -2.34
C ARG A 422 -3.72 11.22 -2.84
N HIS A 423 -3.67 11.66 -4.08
CA HIS A 423 -4.75 12.27 -4.83
C HIS A 423 -4.80 11.68 -6.24
N VAL A 424 -5.90 11.03 -6.58
CA VAL A 424 -6.08 10.44 -7.92
C VAL A 424 -6.45 11.53 -8.93
N ILE A 425 -5.66 11.64 -10.00
CA ILE A 425 -5.92 12.52 -11.16
C ILE A 425 -6.85 11.82 -12.14
N ALA A 426 -6.54 10.57 -12.49
CA ALA A 426 -7.33 9.77 -13.41
C ALA A 426 -7.14 8.26 -13.19
N GLU A 427 -8.18 7.52 -13.52
CA GLU A 427 -8.21 6.05 -13.51
C GLU A 427 -8.45 5.53 -14.93
N ASN A 428 -8.18 4.24 -15.16
CA ASN A 428 -8.38 3.56 -16.44
C ASN A 428 -7.47 4.07 -17.58
N ILE A 429 -6.33 4.66 -17.23
CA ILE A 429 -5.24 5.01 -18.15
C ILE A 429 -4.32 3.79 -18.27
N GLY A 430 -4.86 2.71 -18.83
CA GLY A 430 -4.19 1.41 -18.85
C GLY A 430 -2.77 1.48 -19.42
N GLY A 431 -1.80 0.93 -18.70
CA GLY A 431 -0.39 0.94 -19.13
C GLY A 431 0.24 2.33 -19.15
N ALA A 432 -0.21 3.25 -18.29
CA ALA A 432 0.46 4.55 -18.08
C ALA A 432 1.97 4.30 -17.88
N ALA A 433 2.78 4.73 -18.82
CA ALA A 433 4.17 4.32 -18.97
C ALA A 433 5.15 5.45 -18.60
N ASP A 434 4.77 6.68 -18.90
CA ASP A 434 5.58 7.87 -18.69
C ASP A 434 4.72 9.08 -18.34
N VAL A 435 5.30 10.04 -17.62
CA VAL A 435 4.62 11.23 -17.11
C VAL A 435 5.52 12.45 -17.07
N LEU A 436 4.97 13.59 -17.49
CA LEU A 436 5.59 14.90 -17.38
C LEU A 436 4.69 15.87 -16.63
N VAL A 437 5.33 16.78 -15.88
CA VAL A 437 4.68 17.86 -15.15
C VAL A 437 5.20 19.19 -15.66
N VAL A 438 4.34 19.96 -16.34
CA VAL A 438 4.71 21.23 -16.98
C VAL A 438 3.45 22.06 -17.22
N ASP A 439 3.56 23.39 -17.16
CA ASP A 439 2.48 24.32 -17.49
C ASP A 439 2.31 24.39 -19.02
N VAL A 440 1.49 23.49 -19.60
CA VAL A 440 1.34 23.34 -21.06
C VAL A 440 0.51 24.50 -21.63
N ASP A 441 -0.43 25.05 -20.86
CA ASP A 441 -1.29 26.13 -21.33
C ASP A 441 -0.90 27.55 -20.89
N GLU A 442 0.24 27.68 -20.19
CA GLU A 442 0.82 28.93 -19.70
C GLU A 442 -0.11 29.67 -18.74
N ASN A 443 -0.90 28.93 -17.95
CA ASN A 443 -1.83 29.52 -16.99
C ASN A 443 -1.20 29.75 -15.60
N GLY A 444 0.01 29.24 -15.38
CA GLY A 444 0.78 29.33 -14.13
C GLY A 444 0.61 28.15 -13.18
N ALA A 445 -0.31 27.22 -13.44
CA ALA A 445 -0.45 25.94 -12.75
C ALA A 445 0.19 24.82 -13.57
N LEU A 446 0.83 23.86 -12.90
CA LEU A 446 1.46 22.74 -13.58
C LEU A 446 0.40 21.71 -14.00
N ASP A 447 0.44 21.32 -15.27
CA ASP A 447 -0.38 20.25 -15.84
C ASP A 447 0.35 18.90 -15.77
N VAL A 448 -0.37 17.82 -16.10
CA VAL A 448 0.19 16.48 -16.22
C VAL A 448 -0.03 15.92 -17.62
N VAL A 449 1.03 15.43 -18.27
CA VAL A 449 0.99 14.80 -19.60
C VAL A 449 1.44 13.35 -19.47
N VAL A 450 0.70 12.40 -20.06
CA VAL A 450 0.95 10.95 -19.89
C VAL A 450 0.95 10.21 -21.21
N ALA A 451 1.93 9.31 -21.38
CA ALA A 451 1.87 8.22 -22.36
C ALA A 451 1.24 6.98 -21.74
N ALA A 452 0.31 6.33 -22.44
CA ALA A 452 -0.33 5.11 -21.94
C ALA A 452 -0.30 3.99 -22.98
N SER A 453 0.53 2.98 -22.69
CA SER A 453 0.87 1.90 -23.60
C SER A 453 -0.33 1.01 -23.96
N ASN A 454 -1.05 0.50 -22.96
CA ASN A 454 -2.19 -0.42 -23.15
C ASN A 454 -3.45 0.30 -23.60
N ALA A 455 -3.68 1.52 -23.11
CA ALA A 455 -4.75 2.38 -23.58
C ALA A 455 -4.49 2.93 -25.00
N GLY A 456 -3.23 2.87 -25.45
CA GLY A 456 -2.82 3.21 -26.80
C GLY A 456 -2.94 4.71 -27.13
N GLY A 457 -2.58 5.57 -26.19
CA GLY A 457 -2.82 7.01 -26.33
C GLY A 457 -1.97 7.93 -25.47
N PHE A 458 -2.10 9.21 -25.77
CA PHE A 458 -1.48 10.32 -25.05
C PHE A 458 -2.57 11.19 -24.42
N TYR A 459 -2.35 11.60 -23.18
CA TYR A 459 -3.34 12.30 -22.35
C TYR A 459 -2.74 13.57 -21.78
N TRP A 460 -3.56 14.62 -21.72
CA TRP A 460 -3.26 15.86 -21.03
C TRP A 460 -4.30 16.09 -19.93
N PHE A 461 -3.84 16.17 -18.70
CA PHE A 461 -4.64 16.54 -17.54
C PHE A 461 -4.30 17.99 -17.21
N ARG A 462 -5.16 18.89 -17.68
CA ARG A 462 -5.00 20.33 -17.52
C ARG A 462 -5.43 20.76 -16.13
N ASN A 463 -4.51 21.32 -15.36
CA ASN A 463 -4.74 21.86 -14.03
C ASN A 463 -5.19 23.33 -14.16
N SER A 464 -6.41 23.63 -13.72
CA SER A 464 -6.88 25.03 -13.70
C SER A 464 -6.44 25.80 -12.45
N GLY A 465 -5.64 25.17 -11.59
CA GLY A 465 -5.16 25.66 -10.30
C GLY A 465 -5.74 24.88 -9.12
N GLY A 466 -4.96 24.73 -8.04
CA GLY A 466 -5.39 24.03 -6.82
C GLY A 466 -5.58 22.52 -6.98
N ALA A 467 -4.87 21.90 -7.92
CA ALA A 467 -4.96 20.47 -8.27
C ALA A 467 -6.34 20.02 -8.81
N GLU A 468 -7.08 20.90 -9.50
CA GLU A 468 -8.31 20.56 -10.22
C GLU A 468 -8.02 20.27 -11.70
N PHE A 469 -8.21 19.01 -12.12
CA PHE A 469 -7.82 18.52 -13.45
C PHE A 469 -8.99 18.33 -14.43
N GLU A 470 -8.82 18.79 -15.67
CA GLU A 470 -9.65 18.45 -16.84
C GLU A 470 -8.88 17.52 -17.79
N THR A 471 -9.47 16.38 -18.15
CA THR A 471 -8.83 15.39 -19.03
C THR A 471 -9.10 15.68 -20.51
N THR A 472 -8.02 15.80 -21.29
CA THR A 472 -8.04 15.82 -22.75
C THR A 472 -7.30 14.60 -23.29
N VAL A 473 -7.95 13.81 -24.15
CA VAL A 473 -7.28 12.76 -24.93
C VAL A 473 -6.65 13.43 -26.14
N ILE A 474 -5.32 13.56 -26.14
CA ILE A 474 -4.57 14.19 -27.23
C ILE A 474 -4.68 13.29 -28.48
N TYR A 475 -4.49 11.99 -28.30
CA TYR A 475 -4.53 11.01 -29.38
C TYR A 475 -4.77 9.60 -28.83
N SER A 476 -5.56 8.78 -29.53
CA SER A 476 -5.99 7.44 -29.08
C SER A 476 -5.69 6.33 -30.10
N GLY A 477 -4.69 6.52 -30.96
CA GLY A 477 -4.31 5.58 -32.00
C GLY A 477 -2.82 5.23 -31.98
N ALA A 478 -2.21 5.25 -30.80
CA ALA A 478 -0.77 5.07 -30.56
C ALA A 478 -0.54 3.83 -29.68
N PRO A 479 -0.70 2.60 -30.22
CA PRO A 479 -0.50 1.38 -29.45
C PRO A 479 0.93 1.31 -28.92
N PHE A 480 1.09 0.94 -27.64
CA PHE A 480 2.39 1.02 -26.95
C PHE A 480 2.97 2.45 -26.97
N ALA A 481 2.16 3.47 -26.65
CA ALA A 481 2.67 4.79 -26.29
C ALA A 481 3.61 4.67 -25.08
N ASN A 482 4.89 4.97 -25.26
CA ASN A 482 5.95 4.66 -24.30
C ASN A 482 6.48 5.92 -23.59
N ALA A 483 6.71 7.01 -24.33
CA ALA A 483 7.26 8.24 -23.75
C ALA A 483 6.59 9.51 -24.30
N VAL A 484 6.70 10.58 -23.52
CA VAL A 484 6.29 11.93 -23.89
C VAL A 484 7.42 12.93 -23.66
N ALA A 485 7.49 13.95 -24.52
CA ALA A 485 8.32 15.15 -24.31
C ALA A 485 7.51 16.41 -24.60
N VAL A 486 7.96 17.56 -24.10
CA VAL A 486 7.29 18.86 -24.29
C VAL A 486 8.31 19.92 -24.67
N ALA A 487 8.05 20.67 -25.74
CA ALA A 487 8.85 21.80 -26.20
C ALA A 487 8.09 22.66 -27.21
N ASP A 488 8.53 23.91 -27.43
CA ASP A 488 8.06 24.75 -28.54
C ASP A 488 8.77 24.31 -29.83
N ILE A 489 8.10 23.51 -30.65
CA ILE A 489 8.70 22.87 -31.85
C ILE A 489 8.63 23.77 -33.07
N ASN A 490 7.61 24.63 -33.16
CA ASN A 490 7.36 25.49 -34.33
C ASN A 490 7.82 26.95 -34.12
N GLY A 491 8.30 27.31 -32.91
CA GLY A 491 8.79 28.64 -32.57
C GLY A 491 7.68 29.68 -32.37
N ASP A 492 6.44 29.25 -32.12
CA ASP A 492 5.29 30.14 -31.94
C ASP A 492 5.12 30.63 -30.48
N GLY A 493 5.96 30.11 -29.58
CA GLY A 493 5.99 30.45 -28.16
C GLY A 493 5.10 29.57 -27.29
N GLN A 494 4.33 28.64 -27.86
CA GLN A 494 3.50 27.68 -27.13
C GLN A 494 4.21 26.34 -26.99
N LEU A 495 4.02 25.67 -25.86
CA LEU A 495 4.54 24.32 -25.67
C LEU A 495 3.71 23.28 -26.42
N ASP A 496 4.39 22.48 -27.24
CA ASP A 496 3.85 21.33 -27.95
C ASP A 496 4.19 20.02 -27.25
N ILE A 497 3.49 18.95 -27.61
CA ILE A 497 3.73 17.60 -27.06
C ILE A 497 4.32 16.70 -28.14
N ILE A 498 5.30 15.89 -27.76
CA ILE A 498 5.93 14.87 -28.59
C ILE A 498 5.65 13.52 -27.96
N GLY A 499 5.34 12.52 -28.78
CA GLY A 499 5.04 11.18 -28.29
C GLY A 499 5.67 10.10 -29.15
N THR A 500 6.17 9.04 -28.50
CA THR A 500 6.65 7.82 -29.14
C THR A 500 5.68 6.67 -28.92
N SER A 501 5.46 5.86 -29.95
CA SER A 501 4.68 4.63 -29.82
C SER A 501 5.33 3.46 -30.54
N GLY A 502 5.59 2.41 -29.76
CA GLY A 502 6.47 1.32 -30.16
C GLY A 502 5.85 0.32 -31.13
N SER A 503 4.53 0.12 -31.11
CA SER A 503 3.89 -0.92 -31.96
C SER A 503 3.49 -0.44 -33.34
N ASP A 504 3.38 0.87 -33.54
CA ASP A 504 3.12 1.49 -34.85
C ASP A 504 4.29 2.31 -35.35
N ASP A 505 5.47 2.13 -34.74
CA ASP A 505 6.77 2.62 -35.19
C ASP A 505 6.87 4.15 -35.31
N ALA A 506 6.04 4.87 -34.53
CA ALA A 506 5.76 6.28 -34.75
C ALA A 506 6.42 7.21 -33.74
N VAL A 507 6.96 8.32 -34.27
CA VAL A 507 7.28 9.55 -33.52
C VAL A 507 6.31 10.62 -34.00
N ARG A 508 5.58 11.23 -33.06
CA ARG A 508 4.54 12.20 -33.36
C ARG A 508 4.79 13.50 -32.64
N TRP A 509 4.41 14.58 -33.29
CA TRP A 509 4.35 15.93 -32.73
C TRP A 509 2.89 16.38 -32.74
N PHE A 510 2.44 16.89 -31.61
CA PHE A 510 1.11 17.40 -31.34
C PHE A 510 1.21 18.91 -31.20
N ASP A 511 0.97 19.61 -32.31
CA ASP A 511 1.04 21.07 -32.45
C ASP A 511 -0.14 21.73 -31.73
N ARG A 512 0.15 22.58 -30.76
CA ARG A 512 -0.85 23.15 -29.84
C ARG A 512 -1.56 24.36 -30.47
N MET A 513 -2.87 24.20 -30.68
CA MET A 513 -3.78 25.25 -31.16
C MET A 513 -4.80 25.60 -30.07
N GLY A 514 -4.38 26.40 -29.09
CA GLY A 514 -5.18 26.70 -27.90
C GLY A 514 -5.30 25.47 -27.00
N LEU A 515 -6.53 24.95 -26.77
CA LEU A 515 -6.76 23.73 -25.98
C LEU A 515 -6.90 22.47 -26.85
N THR A 516 -6.53 22.54 -28.13
CA THR A 516 -6.63 21.42 -29.08
C THR A 516 -5.30 21.16 -29.75
N PHE A 517 -5.09 19.95 -30.26
CA PHE A 517 -3.83 19.55 -30.88
C PHE A 517 -4.03 19.14 -32.35
N THR A 518 -3.13 19.59 -33.22
CA THR A 518 -2.99 19.07 -34.58
C THR A 518 -1.90 18.00 -34.58
N VAL A 519 -2.21 16.81 -35.11
CA VAL A 519 -1.27 15.68 -35.10
C VAL A 519 -0.39 15.69 -36.35
N HIS A 520 0.91 15.69 -36.15
CA HIS A 520 1.94 15.51 -37.16
C HIS A 520 2.70 14.22 -36.90
N THR A 521 2.83 13.37 -37.92
CA THR A 521 3.72 12.20 -37.85
C THR A 521 5.08 12.59 -38.38
N ILE A 522 6.08 12.64 -37.50
CA ILE A 522 7.48 12.95 -37.87
C ILE A 522 8.09 11.76 -38.59
N ASN A 523 7.92 10.57 -38.01
CA ASN A 523 8.39 9.31 -38.59
C ASN A 523 7.43 8.18 -38.20
N GLN A 524 7.29 7.18 -39.07
CA GLN A 524 6.50 5.96 -38.84
C GLN A 524 7.19 4.70 -39.40
N ALA A 525 8.51 4.69 -39.34
CA ALA A 525 9.38 3.62 -39.80
C ALA A 525 10.48 3.31 -38.77
N ASN A 526 10.35 3.80 -37.54
CA ASN A 526 11.26 3.51 -36.43
C ASN A 526 10.95 2.14 -35.86
N ASP A 527 11.92 1.26 -35.67
CA ASP A 527 11.64 -0.07 -35.11
C ASP A 527 11.50 0.02 -33.57
N ALA A 528 10.26 0.21 -33.11
CA ALA A 528 9.85 0.45 -31.73
C ALA A 528 10.55 1.64 -31.02
N PRO A 529 10.18 2.89 -31.34
CA PRO A 529 10.64 4.05 -30.58
C PRO A 529 10.14 3.94 -29.12
N ASN A 530 11.06 4.03 -28.17
CA ASN A 530 10.79 3.81 -26.75
C ASN A 530 10.86 5.08 -25.92
N ASP A 531 11.78 5.98 -26.23
CA ASP A 531 11.98 7.22 -25.48
C ASP A 531 12.33 8.38 -26.40
N VAL A 532 12.03 9.61 -25.97
CA VAL A 532 12.28 10.84 -26.72
C VAL A 532 12.66 12.00 -25.80
N VAL A 533 13.68 12.77 -26.20
CA VAL A 533 14.03 14.05 -25.56
C VAL A 533 14.07 15.16 -26.60
N ALA A 534 13.69 16.37 -26.19
CA ALA A 534 13.66 17.55 -27.05
C ALA A 534 14.66 18.60 -26.54
N SER A 535 15.54 19.08 -27.42
CA SER A 535 16.50 20.16 -27.15
C SER A 535 17.09 20.67 -28.46
N ASP A 536 17.58 21.89 -28.48
CA ASP A 536 18.43 22.42 -29.56
C ASP A 536 19.81 21.71 -29.52
N PHE A 537 20.00 20.68 -30.34
CA PHE A 537 21.18 19.81 -30.31
C PHE A 537 22.31 20.32 -31.22
N ASP A 538 21.97 21.06 -32.27
CA ASP A 538 22.93 21.64 -33.22
C ASP A 538 23.23 23.14 -33.00
N ASN A 539 22.53 23.78 -32.05
CA ASN A 539 22.62 25.21 -31.69
C ASN A 539 22.19 26.16 -32.82
N ASP A 540 21.28 25.74 -33.68
CA ASP A 540 20.70 26.62 -34.71
C ASP A 540 19.52 27.45 -34.19
N GLY A 541 18.99 27.09 -33.01
CA GLY A 541 17.92 27.78 -32.31
C GLY A 541 16.52 27.16 -32.47
N ASP A 542 16.38 26.13 -33.32
CA ASP A 542 15.18 25.30 -33.42
C ASP A 542 15.31 24.10 -32.45
N ILE A 543 14.18 23.59 -31.94
CA ILE A 543 14.21 22.43 -31.04
C ILE A 543 14.24 21.14 -31.86
N ASP A 544 15.29 20.35 -31.68
CA ASP A 544 15.47 19.02 -32.27
C ASP A 544 14.92 17.91 -31.36
N LEU A 545 14.77 16.70 -31.92
CA LEU A 545 14.33 15.52 -31.16
C LEU A 545 15.37 14.40 -31.23
N MET A 546 15.65 13.77 -30.09
CA MET A 546 16.44 12.55 -30.04
C MET A 546 15.58 11.39 -29.57
N VAL A 547 15.63 10.27 -30.29
CA VAL A 547 14.74 9.12 -30.09
C VAL A 547 15.55 7.84 -29.93
N ALA A 548 15.25 7.07 -28.89
CA ALA A 548 15.78 5.74 -28.66
C ALA A 548 14.89 4.70 -29.35
N ASN A 549 15.43 3.94 -30.30
CA ASN A 549 14.69 2.89 -31.00
C ASN A 549 15.09 1.52 -30.46
N PHE A 550 14.16 0.89 -29.73
CA PHE A 550 14.44 -0.28 -28.92
C PHE A 550 14.80 -1.50 -29.79
N PHE A 551 14.01 -1.84 -30.81
CA PHE A 551 14.26 -3.08 -31.57
C PHE A 551 15.36 -2.93 -32.63
N SER A 552 15.47 -1.77 -33.29
CA SER A 552 16.55 -1.52 -34.24
C SER A 552 17.90 -1.25 -33.56
N GLY A 553 17.89 -0.92 -32.27
CA GLY A 553 19.13 -0.77 -31.51
C GLY A 553 19.89 0.51 -31.85
N ASP A 554 19.22 1.50 -32.43
CA ASP A 554 19.80 2.78 -32.83
C ASP A 554 19.17 3.95 -32.06
N VAL A 555 19.89 5.08 -32.06
CA VAL A 555 19.40 6.35 -31.55
C VAL A 555 19.40 7.34 -32.72
N SER A 556 18.22 7.86 -33.04
CA SER A 556 18.03 8.82 -34.14
C SER A 556 17.92 10.24 -33.61
N LEU A 557 18.59 11.18 -34.27
CA LEU A 557 18.42 12.62 -34.12
C LEU A 557 17.55 13.12 -35.28
N TYR A 558 16.43 13.77 -34.97
CA TYR A 558 15.60 14.48 -35.92
C TYR A 558 15.92 15.97 -35.81
N VAL A 559 16.71 16.46 -36.76
CA VAL A 559 17.07 17.88 -36.84
C VAL A 559 15.88 18.65 -37.37
N ASN A 560 15.43 19.65 -36.61
CA ASN A 560 14.31 20.49 -36.94
C ASN A 560 14.78 21.74 -37.70
N ASN A 561 14.14 22.07 -38.80
CA ASN A 561 14.35 23.34 -39.50
C ASN A 561 12.99 24.00 -39.71
N THR A 562 12.51 24.77 -38.73
CA THR A 562 11.17 25.37 -38.71
C THR A 562 10.03 24.37 -38.97
N ALA A 563 9.92 23.35 -38.11
CA ALA A 563 8.94 22.27 -38.14
C ALA A 563 9.04 21.29 -39.32
N ASP A 564 10.18 21.28 -40.03
CA ASP A 564 10.53 20.26 -41.03
C ASP A 564 11.70 19.43 -40.50
N PHE A 565 11.49 18.11 -40.36
CA PHE A 565 12.42 17.22 -39.67
C PHE A 565 13.26 16.38 -40.64
N THR A 566 14.58 16.39 -40.42
CA THR A 566 15.51 15.50 -41.12
C THR A 566 16.10 14.48 -40.15
N GLU A 567 15.92 13.19 -40.44
CA GLU A 567 16.47 12.10 -39.61
C GLU A 567 17.96 11.87 -39.87
N LEU A 568 18.72 11.72 -38.79
CA LEU A 568 20.11 11.32 -38.74
C LEU A 568 20.28 10.20 -37.71
N LYS A 569 20.82 9.04 -38.13
CA LYS A 569 21.15 7.96 -37.19
C LYS A 569 22.46 8.29 -36.48
N LEU A 570 22.38 8.57 -35.20
CA LEU A 570 23.52 9.03 -34.39
C LEU A 570 24.31 7.86 -33.82
N ILE A 571 23.60 6.84 -33.38
CA ILE A 571 24.18 5.60 -32.82
C ILE A 571 23.51 4.45 -33.54
N GLU A 572 24.28 3.48 -34.02
CA GLU A 572 23.74 2.31 -34.73
C GLU A 572 24.31 1.01 -34.17
N ASN A 573 23.55 -0.09 -34.33
CA ASN A 573 23.97 -1.46 -33.99
C ASN A 573 24.24 -1.69 -32.50
N MET A 574 23.53 -0.97 -31.63
CA MET A 574 23.58 -1.18 -30.17
C MET A 574 22.44 -2.08 -29.73
N ASN A 575 22.50 -2.59 -28.49
CA ASN A 575 21.44 -3.45 -27.98
C ASN A 575 20.39 -2.62 -27.24
N ARG A 576 19.24 -2.40 -27.87
CA ARG A 576 18.01 -1.92 -27.22
C ARG A 576 18.19 -0.70 -26.31
N PRO A 577 18.43 0.50 -26.87
CA PRO A 577 18.34 1.74 -26.12
C PRO A 577 16.91 1.91 -25.61
N TYR A 578 16.74 2.27 -24.35
CA TYR A 578 15.41 2.34 -23.72
C TYR A 578 15.15 3.61 -22.90
N GLU A 579 16.18 4.38 -22.51
CA GLU A 579 16.00 5.64 -21.77
C GLU A 579 17.02 6.68 -22.23
N LEU A 580 16.59 7.93 -22.34
CA LEU A 580 17.34 9.12 -22.71
C LEU A 580 17.17 10.19 -21.63
N ALA A 581 18.27 10.85 -21.23
CA ALA A 581 18.20 11.96 -20.28
C ALA A 581 19.18 13.09 -20.65
N LEU A 582 18.71 14.33 -20.52
CA LEU A 582 19.50 15.55 -20.70
C LEU A 582 19.89 16.15 -19.35
N VAL A 583 21.18 16.42 -19.16
CA VAL A 583 21.69 17.02 -17.93
C VAL A 583 21.47 18.54 -17.95
N ALA A 584 20.49 19.02 -17.18
CA ALA A 584 20.05 20.41 -17.19
C ALA A 584 20.98 21.42 -16.46
N GLY A 585 22.01 20.97 -15.73
CA GLY A 585 22.85 21.84 -14.90
C GLY A 585 24.12 21.19 -14.37
N ALA A 586 25.09 22.01 -13.91
CA ALA A 586 26.21 21.51 -13.10
C ALA A 586 25.73 21.35 -11.67
N ASP A 587 25.07 20.23 -11.39
CA ASP A 587 24.59 19.93 -10.05
C ASP A 587 25.69 19.33 -9.17
N SER A 588 25.95 20.00 -8.05
CA SER A 588 26.96 19.58 -7.07
C SER A 588 26.66 18.23 -6.42
N ALA A 589 25.42 17.73 -6.49
CA ALA A 589 25.06 16.41 -5.97
C ALA A 589 25.48 15.25 -6.89
N PHE A 590 25.47 15.46 -8.21
CA PHE A 590 25.96 14.46 -9.19
C PHE A 590 27.49 14.38 -9.25
N SER A 591 28.16 15.46 -8.85
CA SER A 591 29.62 15.53 -8.70
C SER A 591 30.17 14.49 -7.72
N ASP A 592 29.45 14.22 -6.63
CA ASP A 592 29.96 13.41 -5.51
C ASP A 592 29.76 11.90 -5.68
N VAL A 593 28.82 11.46 -6.52
CA VAL A 593 28.56 10.02 -6.74
C VAL A 593 29.29 9.51 -7.99
N LEU A 594 29.44 10.32 -9.05
CA LEU A 594 29.82 9.81 -10.39
C LEU A 594 30.91 10.55 -11.15
N GLY A 595 31.40 11.68 -10.65
CA GLY A 595 32.46 12.42 -11.32
C GLY A 595 32.05 13.00 -12.69
N SER A 596 31.77 14.32 -12.69
CA SER A 596 31.83 15.21 -13.87
C SER A 596 30.78 15.08 -14.99
N PHE A 597 29.49 15.14 -14.66
CA PHE A 597 28.48 15.58 -15.64
C PHE A 597 28.41 17.12 -15.70
N ALA A 598 28.40 17.69 -16.89
CA ALA A 598 28.20 19.11 -17.15
C ALA A 598 26.80 19.35 -17.75
N ARG A 599 26.32 20.60 -17.60
CA ARG A 599 25.12 21.05 -18.30
C ARG A 599 25.26 20.81 -19.81
N GLY A 600 24.26 20.16 -20.41
CA GLY A 600 24.24 19.79 -21.84
C GLY A 600 24.81 18.41 -22.16
N ASP A 601 25.07 17.59 -21.14
CA ASP A 601 25.47 16.20 -21.33
C ASP A 601 24.25 15.31 -21.62
N LEU A 602 24.42 14.32 -22.49
CA LEU A 602 23.39 13.34 -22.87
C LEU A 602 23.72 11.98 -22.27
N VAL A 603 22.72 11.38 -21.63
CA VAL A 603 22.79 10.04 -21.03
C VAL A 603 21.85 9.10 -21.77
N ILE A 604 22.33 7.91 -22.11
CA ILE A 604 21.54 6.87 -22.81
C ILE A 604 21.68 5.54 -22.06
N LYS A 605 20.56 4.86 -21.81
CA LYS A 605 20.54 3.51 -21.21
C LYS A 605 20.22 2.44 -22.24
N PHE A 606 20.88 1.28 -22.13
CA PHE A 606 20.77 0.13 -23.04
C PHE A 606 20.50 -1.16 -22.27
N GLU A 607 19.76 -2.11 -22.86
CA GLU A 607 19.57 -3.44 -22.23
C GLU A 607 20.79 -4.36 -22.43
N ASN A 608 21.20 -5.07 -21.38
CA ASN A 608 22.10 -6.24 -21.44
C ASN A 608 23.38 -6.03 -22.29
N MET A 609 23.98 -4.85 -22.20
CA MET A 609 25.24 -4.55 -22.87
C MET A 609 26.40 -5.32 -22.21
N THR A 610 27.40 -5.71 -23.01
CA THR A 610 28.67 -6.24 -22.48
C THR A 610 29.83 -5.38 -22.97
N GLU A 611 30.94 -5.30 -22.23
CA GLU A 611 32.13 -4.50 -22.60
C GLU A 611 32.62 -4.77 -24.04
N SER A 612 32.42 -5.99 -24.55
CA SER A 612 32.83 -6.38 -25.91
C SER A 612 32.01 -5.77 -27.04
N MET A 613 30.87 -5.15 -26.71
CA MET A 613 29.91 -4.55 -27.65
C MET A 613 30.16 -3.06 -27.88
N PHE A 614 31.06 -2.43 -27.13
CA PHE A 614 31.56 -1.08 -27.40
C PHE A 614 32.53 -1.11 -28.59
N ASN A 615 32.00 -1.03 -29.81
CA ASN A 615 32.77 -0.44 -30.92
C ASN A 615 32.85 1.09 -30.72
N PRO A 616 33.84 1.79 -31.28
CA PRO A 616 33.88 3.24 -31.18
C PRO A 616 32.58 3.80 -31.79
N ILE A 617 31.77 4.44 -30.96
CA ILE A 617 30.62 5.23 -31.39
C ILE A 617 31.20 6.32 -32.31
N VAL A 618 30.92 6.21 -33.61
CA VAL A 618 31.29 7.26 -34.57
C VAL A 618 30.18 8.30 -34.51
N LEU A 619 30.35 9.31 -33.67
CA LEU A 619 29.53 10.51 -33.76
C LEU A 619 29.83 11.19 -35.10
N LEU A 620 28.79 11.65 -35.78
CA LEU A 620 28.96 12.54 -36.93
C LEU A 620 29.45 13.89 -36.39
N ASP A 621 30.78 14.09 -36.39
CA ASP A 621 31.54 15.20 -35.77
C ASP A 621 31.06 16.63 -36.13
N ASP A 622 30.16 16.80 -37.10
CA ASP A 622 29.75 18.10 -37.63
C ASP A 622 28.30 18.52 -37.26
N ILE A 623 27.54 17.73 -36.47
CA ILE A 623 26.09 17.97 -36.28
C ILE A 623 25.64 18.10 -34.82
N VAL A 624 26.25 17.38 -33.88
CA VAL A 624 25.76 17.35 -32.48
C VAL A 624 26.78 18.04 -31.56
N ASN A 625 26.32 18.96 -30.71
CA ASN A 625 27.19 19.69 -29.77
C ASN A 625 26.96 19.32 -28.27
N PRO A 626 26.85 18.03 -27.87
CA PRO A 626 26.85 17.68 -26.46
C PRO A 626 28.30 17.77 -25.96
N ARG A 627 28.49 18.29 -24.74
CA ARG A 627 29.85 18.41 -24.15
C ARG A 627 30.52 17.03 -24.01
N ASN A 628 29.73 16.02 -23.64
CA ASN A 628 30.10 14.64 -23.36
C ASN A 628 28.90 13.70 -23.67
N LEU A 629 29.16 12.45 -24.07
CA LEU A 629 28.16 11.38 -24.27
C LEU A 629 28.41 10.25 -23.27
N PHE A 630 27.36 9.77 -22.58
CA PHE A 630 27.47 8.74 -21.56
C PHE A 630 26.47 7.61 -21.83
N ALA A 631 26.93 6.37 -21.74
CA ALA A 631 26.07 5.19 -21.76
C ALA A 631 26.13 4.49 -20.40
N ILE A 632 24.98 4.07 -19.87
CA ILE A 632 24.88 3.47 -18.53
C ILE A 632 24.35 2.02 -18.64
N GLU A 633 25.02 1.10 -17.95
CA GLU A 633 24.62 -0.29 -17.68
C GLU A 633 23.93 -0.34 -16.29
N GLY A 634 22.91 -1.19 -16.07
CA GLY A 634 22.34 -1.45 -14.73
C GLY A 634 22.80 -2.81 -14.19
N ASP A 635 23.20 -3.04 -12.92
CA ASP A 635 23.34 -2.27 -11.66
C ASP A 635 24.65 -2.71 -10.94
N PRO A 636 25.28 -1.89 -10.07
CA PRO A 636 25.74 -0.53 -10.30
C PRO A 636 27.11 -0.57 -11.03
N VAL A 637 27.37 0.41 -11.90
CA VAL A 637 28.67 1.08 -12.14
C VAL A 637 28.64 1.74 -13.54
N PHE A 638 29.11 2.98 -13.56
CA PHE A 638 28.99 4.03 -14.59
C PHE A 638 30.27 4.13 -15.42
N TYR A 639 30.32 4.83 -16.58
CA TYR A 639 31.41 5.75 -16.99
C TYR A 639 31.19 6.47 -18.35
N VAL A 640 32.04 7.48 -18.57
CA VAL A 640 31.93 8.74 -19.33
C VAL A 640 32.70 8.77 -20.66
N ALA A 641 32.27 9.58 -21.64
CA ALA A 641 33.15 10.10 -22.69
C ALA A 641 33.24 11.64 -22.65
N SER A 642 34.46 12.21 -22.61
CA SER A 642 34.69 13.67 -22.77
C SER A 642 35.50 14.03 -24.02
N SER A 643 35.18 15.17 -24.59
CA SER A 643 35.66 15.72 -25.88
C SER A 643 37.15 16.14 -25.94
N VAL A 644 37.99 15.83 -24.94
CA VAL A 644 39.36 16.38 -24.88
C VAL A 644 40.50 15.37 -25.10
N ALA A 645 40.23 14.07 -25.19
CA ALA A 645 41.29 13.10 -25.52
C ALA A 645 40.72 11.91 -26.30
N GLN A 646 41.09 11.78 -27.58
CA GLN A 646 40.80 10.65 -28.46
C GLN A 646 41.43 9.33 -27.94
N THR A 647 41.01 8.81 -26.78
CA THR A 647 41.42 7.51 -26.23
C THR A 647 40.42 7.01 -25.18
N LEU A 648 39.81 5.84 -25.40
CA LEU A 648 39.03 5.12 -24.38
C LEU A 648 39.96 4.39 -23.41
N TYR A 649 39.64 4.41 -22.11
CA TYR A 649 40.29 3.60 -21.08
C TYR A 649 39.23 2.82 -20.26
N SER A 650 39.55 1.56 -19.91
CA SER A 650 38.77 0.76 -18.95
C SER A 650 39.32 0.93 -17.53
N ILE A 651 38.45 0.90 -16.51
CA ILE A 651 38.86 0.97 -15.09
C ILE A 651 38.24 -0.19 -14.31
N THR A 652 39.06 -0.86 -13.50
CA THR A 652 38.67 -1.90 -12.54
C THR A 652 39.16 -1.53 -11.13
N GLY A 653 38.28 -1.59 -10.12
CA GLY A 653 38.64 -1.65 -8.68
C GLY A 653 37.90 -0.71 -7.72
N TYR A 654 37.23 -1.27 -6.70
CA TYR A 654 36.63 -0.53 -5.56
C TYR A 654 37.37 -0.86 -4.24
N SER A 655 37.53 0.13 -3.35
CA SER A 655 37.88 -0.10 -1.93
C SER A 655 37.05 0.80 -1.00
N GLN A 656 36.44 0.18 0.02
CA GLN A 656 35.59 0.79 1.04
C GLN A 656 36.29 1.86 1.91
N VAL A 657 35.58 2.93 2.30
CA VAL A 657 35.96 3.80 3.44
C VAL A 657 34.72 4.28 4.23
N ASN A 658 34.89 4.37 5.56
CA ASN A 658 33.91 4.49 6.65
C ASN A 658 33.28 5.88 6.92
N LYS A 659 32.14 5.83 7.62
CA LYS A 659 31.33 6.87 8.33
C LYS A 659 32.09 8.10 8.87
N THR A 660 31.49 9.29 8.74
CA THR A 660 31.23 10.26 9.84
C THR A 660 30.41 11.50 9.39
N GLU A 661 29.24 11.70 10.05
CA GLU A 661 28.48 12.95 10.31
C GLU A 661 27.69 13.72 9.22
N PRO A 662 26.59 14.44 9.59
CA PRO A 662 25.47 14.79 8.71
C PRO A 662 25.57 16.21 8.14
N VAL A 663 25.12 16.39 6.89
CA VAL A 663 24.89 17.71 6.29
C VAL A 663 23.53 17.72 5.59
N VAL A 664 22.65 18.58 6.06
CA VAL A 664 21.39 19.00 5.43
C VAL A 664 21.74 19.84 4.19
N THR A 665 21.16 19.53 3.01
CA THR A 665 20.57 20.54 2.10
C THR A 665 19.90 19.95 0.84
N ASN A 666 18.73 20.54 0.57
CA ASN A 666 17.78 20.51 -0.55
C ASN A 666 18.24 20.23 -1.99
N HIS A 667 17.28 19.56 -2.67
CA HIS A 667 16.97 19.52 -4.11
C HIS A 667 17.97 18.82 -5.02
N ILE A 668 17.46 17.95 -5.92
CA ILE A 668 17.71 17.80 -7.37
C ILE A 668 16.94 16.55 -7.85
N GLY A 669 16.26 16.63 -9.00
CA GLY A 669 15.54 15.52 -9.62
C GLY A 669 16.32 14.86 -10.76
N VAL A 670 16.22 13.54 -10.86
CA VAL A 670 16.33 12.72 -12.09
C VAL A 670 15.53 11.43 -11.81
N SER A 671 14.84 10.90 -12.82
CA SER A 671 14.16 9.60 -12.79
C SER A 671 15.06 8.48 -12.27
N SER A 672 14.56 7.80 -11.24
CA SER A 672 14.87 6.42 -10.83
C SER A 672 16.20 6.13 -10.12
N ILE A 673 16.46 6.73 -8.94
CA ILE A 673 17.19 6.08 -7.83
C ILE A 673 16.56 6.53 -6.49
N TYR A 674 15.92 5.61 -5.76
CA TYR A 674 15.61 5.79 -4.34
C TYR A 674 16.65 5.03 -3.52
N ILE A 675 17.46 5.76 -2.74
CA ILE A 675 18.29 5.17 -1.68
C ILE A 675 17.67 5.63 -0.38
N ASP A 676 17.00 4.71 0.31
CA ASP A 676 16.70 4.93 1.72
C ASP A 676 18.03 4.93 2.51
N ALA A 677 18.31 6.06 3.16
CA ALA A 677 19.51 6.27 3.95
C ALA A 677 19.50 5.49 5.28
N LEU A 678 18.44 4.73 5.61
CA LEU A 678 18.36 3.95 6.84
C LEU A 678 18.27 2.42 6.64
N SER A 679 17.74 1.89 5.52
CA SER A 679 17.54 0.43 5.37
C SER A 679 18.51 -0.34 4.47
N ARG A 680 19.38 0.31 3.68
CA ARG A 680 20.35 -0.38 2.79
C ARG A 680 19.74 -1.48 1.87
N GLN A 681 18.50 -1.35 1.43
CA GLN A 681 17.94 -2.19 0.35
C GLN A 681 17.51 -1.36 -0.87
N VAL A 682 17.69 -1.95 -2.05
CA VAL A 682 17.36 -1.37 -3.37
C VAL A 682 16.14 -2.10 -3.91
N TYR A 683 15.08 -1.37 -4.29
CA TYR A 683 13.94 -1.90 -5.02
C TYR A 683 14.03 -1.50 -6.50
N THR A 684 14.03 -2.49 -7.40
CA THR A 684 13.88 -2.27 -8.84
C THR A 684 12.59 -2.94 -9.32
N GLY A 685 11.74 -2.18 -10.02
CA GLY A 685 10.59 -2.72 -10.74
C GLY A 685 11.07 -3.45 -11.98
N SER A 686 11.16 -4.78 -11.94
CA SER A 686 11.52 -5.58 -13.12
C SER A 686 10.29 -5.91 -13.98
N ILE A 687 10.40 -5.69 -15.29
CA ILE A 687 9.56 -6.35 -16.28
C ILE A 687 10.06 -7.80 -16.41
N ILE A 688 9.42 -8.73 -15.70
CA ILE A 688 9.61 -10.17 -15.96
C ILE A 688 8.80 -10.52 -17.21
N SER A 689 9.44 -10.56 -18.38
CA SER A 689 9.00 -11.44 -19.47
C SER A 689 9.81 -12.73 -19.39
N GLY A 690 9.19 -13.80 -18.91
CA GLY A 690 9.85 -15.07 -18.65
C GLY A 690 10.37 -15.76 -19.93
N TRP A 691 11.57 -16.32 -19.84
CA TRP A 691 11.90 -17.62 -20.42
C TRP A 691 12.75 -18.41 -19.43
N LEU A 692 12.19 -19.52 -18.96
CA LEU A 692 12.83 -20.52 -18.12
C LEU A 692 13.86 -21.27 -18.99
N ALA A 693 15.15 -21.18 -18.67
CA ALA A 693 16.15 -22.15 -19.12
C ALA A 693 17.07 -22.50 -17.95
N GLN A 694 16.57 -23.42 -17.12
CA GLN A 694 17.32 -24.09 -16.08
C GLN A 694 18.34 -25.05 -16.75
N LEU A 695 19.61 -24.66 -16.80
CA LEU A 695 20.72 -25.59 -17.06
C LEU A 695 21.11 -26.26 -15.74
N THR A 696 20.41 -27.34 -15.38
CA THR A 696 20.91 -28.31 -14.39
C THR A 696 21.92 -29.25 -15.06
N ASN A 697 23.10 -29.33 -14.45
CA ASN A 697 24.10 -30.35 -14.75
C ASN A 697 23.55 -31.78 -14.59
N ASP A 698 23.86 -32.61 -15.59
CA ASP A 698 24.13 -34.05 -15.52
C ASP A 698 23.27 -34.95 -14.60
N ARG A 699 22.36 -35.74 -15.20
CA ARG A 699 22.52 -37.21 -15.37
C ARG A 699 21.22 -37.89 -15.88
N ILE A 700 21.42 -38.60 -16.98
CA ILE A 700 20.72 -39.78 -17.54
C ILE A 700 19.71 -40.47 -16.60
N PHE A 701 18.45 -40.61 -17.04
CA PHE A 701 17.77 -41.91 -17.24
C PHE A 701 16.54 -41.76 -18.16
N THR A 702 16.37 -42.76 -19.02
CA THR A 702 15.40 -42.88 -20.12
C THR A 702 14.03 -43.40 -19.69
N THR A 703 13.09 -43.33 -20.65
CA THR A 703 11.76 -44.01 -20.77
C THR A 703 10.58 -43.22 -20.16
N GLY A 704 9.44 -42.97 -20.82
CA GLY A 704 8.93 -43.25 -22.16
C GLY A 704 7.39 -43.19 -22.14
N PHE A 705 6.74 -42.61 -23.18
CA PHE A 705 5.31 -42.72 -23.59
C PHE A 705 4.22 -42.35 -22.54
N ASP A 706 3.04 -41.77 -22.83
CA ASP A 706 2.29 -41.25 -23.99
C ASP A 706 1.13 -40.38 -23.37
N PRO A 707 0.43 -39.52 -24.13
CA PRO A 707 -0.36 -38.40 -23.63
C PRO A 707 -1.84 -38.74 -23.37
N LEU A 708 -2.45 -37.93 -22.51
CA LEU A 708 -3.84 -37.48 -22.60
C LEU A 708 -3.96 -36.10 -21.96
#